data_AF-A0A060SJB6-F1
#
_entry.id   AF-A0A060SJB6-F1
#
_cell.length_a   1.000
_cell.length_b   1.000
_cell.length_c   1.000
_cell.angle_alpha   90.00
_cell.angle_beta   90.00
_cell.angle_gamma   90.00
#
_symmetry.space_group_name_H-M   'P 1'
#
loop_
_entity.id
_entity.type
_entity.pdbx_description
1 polymer ?
#
loop_
_entity_poly.entity_id
_entity_poly.type
_entity_poly.pdbx_seq_one_letter_code
_entity_poly.pdbx_strand_id
1 'polypeptide(L)'
;MATQVSSIAQLDCLEARFEALKATVCDEPDRKVRRAKICKTLQTICKVVREEEESNAHQMPGVVEGAHRLLEACLQYAHNNLGEANPPTTFAHSEDEPWIDDVMENAGSDIVDEFVCLYTKALKPGSATPKLPSFTQIHPWTRSPHPHPLTTRLSRFRPNIIPTASLSTPQALFIAEGRAQLSTDLIPRTRAMAVSSGGSILALASGSGWKAREPALHYYLLSTQSDNCLEGVSMDPGLSAVPRFVEADEEHQLVFLADDDRVKSFSFGPGGSGSRLANVHIMNSDRVYDGPIAVLPNGRVARAGRGQTALWDIAQLETHQCYPSSLIGGSRVNTDNSWREQRCPSIEISSGSKPHAVVAFADDPSYAPTTWHLHSPTGHMLCGERAVLGAGHGCVALDFEHGGRRAARYLGHGGDVVRITTSPGDPHMFATAASDGYARMFDVRRPLPVLTVETSIQHEGCADVVLVHPDGIPTLFTGGDRTQQVKMWDIRERECVYELSAGNNSVSAMAWDDAHASLYIATECPYVNKLGERVGYRRARIPAWATWGSVEKHYKAYVAGTSASGLAPHIVGSSASSASNASSGVPKDGKSTRGYYDSDSEDDASDEEIDEAYSADMRWPEKCFHKENYFGYAYDAGEHMLFRWHFKEQPDITQLPASTTSDDF
;
A
#
# COMPACT_ATOMS: atom_id res chain seq x y z
N MET A 1 19.87 -13.69 44.86
CA MET A 1 20.03 -13.61 43.41
C MET A 1 19.19 -14.72 42.81
N ALA A 2 17.97 -14.41 42.35
CA ALA A 2 17.17 -15.38 41.62
C ALA A 2 17.85 -15.58 40.26
N THR A 3 18.20 -16.81 39.92
CA THR A 3 18.72 -17.16 38.59
C THR A 3 17.63 -16.85 37.56
N GLN A 4 17.85 -15.83 36.75
CA GLN A 4 16.97 -15.48 35.63
C GLN A 4 16.92 -16.69 34.68
N VAL A 5 15.72 -17.21 34.43
CA VAL A 5 15.49 -18.31 33.48
C VAL A 5 15.86 -17.81 32.09
N SER A 6 16.63 -18.59 31.33
CA SER A 6 17.02 -18.20 29.96
C SER A 6 15.79 -18.02 29.07
N SER A 7 15.84 -17.06 28.14
CA SER A 7 14.73 -16.75 27.22
C SER A 7 14.28 -17.96 26.41
N ILE A 8 15.22 -18.85 26.02
CA ILE A 8 14.89 -20.12 25.36
C ILE A 8 14.01 -21.01 26.26
N ALA A 9 14.36 -21.18 27.53
CA ALA A 9 13.55 -21.99 28.46
C ALA A 9 12.18 -21.34 28.75
N GLN A 10 12.08 -20.01 28.68
CA GLN A 10 10.79 -19.32 28.75
C GLN A 10 9.92 -19.63 27.53
N LEU A 11 10.49 -19.65 26.32
CA LEU A 11 9.79 -20.04 25.10
C LEU A 11 9.30 -21.49 25.16
N ASP A 12 10.14 -22.43 25.62
CA ASP A 12 9.75 -23.84 25.80
C ASP A 12 8.57 -23.98 26.80
N CYS A 13 8.57 -23.19 27.87
CA CYS A 13 7.47 -23.14 28.82
C CYS A 13 6.19 -22.57 28.18
N LEU A 14 6.30 -21.54 27.35
CA LEU A 14 5.18 -20.97 26.60
C LEU A 14 4.60 -21.96 25.59
N GLU A 15 5.45 -22.74 24.92
CA GLU A 15 5.02 -23.82 24.02
C GLU A 15 4.20 -24.87 24.76
N ALA A 16 4.69 -25.38 25.89
CA ALA A 16 3.93 -26.32 26.72
C ALA A 16 2.59 -25.74 27.22
N ARG A 17 2.57 -24.46 27.59
CA ARG A 17 1.33 -23.75 27.98
C ARG A 17 0.37 -23.60 26.80
N PHE A 18 0.88 -23.36 25.60
CA PHE A 18 0.07 -23.25 24.40
C PHE A 18 -0.55 -24.60 24.02
N GLU A 19 0.18 -25.70 24.12
CA GLU A 19 -0.39 -27.04 23.92
C GLU A 19 -1.52 -27.35 24.90
N ALA A 20 -1.37 -27.00 26.19
CA ALA A 20 -2.44 -27.12 27.17
C ALA A 20 -3.64 -26.19 26.85
N LEU A 21 -3.36 -25.00 26.30
CA LEU A 21 -4.39 -24.06 25.87
C LEU A 21 -5.22 -24.62 24.71
N LYS A 22 -4.60 -25.27 23.71
CA LYS A 22 -5.32 -25.91 22.59
C LYS A 22 -6.38 -26.91 23.04
N ALA A 23 -6.09 -27.66 24.11
CA ALA A 23 -7.00 -28.66 24.66
C ALA A 23 -8.25 -28.06 25.34
N THR A 24 -8.17 -26.80 25.80
CA THR A 24 -9.23 -26.15 26.60
C THR A 24 -9.92 -25.00 25.88
N VAL A 25 -9.29 -24.40 24.87
CA VAL A 25 -9.83 -23.24 24.15
C VAL A 25 -11.06 -23.59 23.33
N CYS A 26 -11.16 -24.81 22.79
CA CYS A 26 -12.35 -25.23 22.05
C CYS A 26 -13.61 -25.29 22.93
N ASP A 27 -13.45 -25.56 24.23
CA ASP A 27 -14.54 -25.62 25.20
C ASP A 27 -15.08 -24.23 25.58
N GLU A 28 -14.34 -23.17 25.26
CA GLU A 28 -14.78 -21.79 25.46
C GLU A 28 -15.77 -21.38 24.36
N PRO A 29 -17.06 -21.14 24.67
CA PRO A 29 -18.05 -20.76 23.67
C PRO A 29 -17.85 -19.32 23.16
N ASP A 30 -17.23 -18.43 23.95
CA ASP A 30 -17.03 -17.04 23.56
C ASP A 30 -15.79 -16.87 22.66
N ARG A 31 -16.04 -16.58 21.38
CA ARG A 31 -15.00 -16.29 20.38
C ARG A 31 -14.06 -15.16 20.79
N LYS A 32 -14.56 -14.08 21.42
CA LYS A 32 -13.72 -12.95 21.85
C LYS A 32 -12.74 -13.38 22.92
N VAL A 33 -13.19 -14.20 23.87
CA VAL A 33 -12.34 -14.73 24.94
C VAL A 33 -11.28 -15.68 24.38
N ARG A 34 -11.64 -16.54 23.40
CA ARG A 34 -10.67 -17.39 22.69
C ARG A 34 -9.58 -16.57 22.00
N ARG A 35 -9.99 -15.55 21.23
CA ARG A 35 -9.08 -14.63 20.52
C ARG A 35 -8.14 -13.91 21.49
N ALA A 36 -8.67 -13.40 22.60
CA ALA A 36 -7.88 -12.73 23.61
C ALA A 36 -6.85 -13.65 24.28
N LYS A 37 -7.19 -14.92 24.55
CA LYS A 37 -6.25 -15.91 25.09
C LYS A 37 -5.08 -16.17 24.13
N ILE A 38 -5.34 -16.32 22.83
CA ILE A 38 -4.29 -16.52 21.82
C ILE A 38 -3.46 -15.24 21.64
N CYS A 39 -4.09 -14.08 21.51
CA CYS A 39 -3.40 -12.80 21.39
C CYS A 39 -2.45 -12.56 22.58
N LYS A 40 -2.88 -12.87 23.80
CA LYS A 40 -2.02 -12.80 24.98
C LYS A 40 -0.81 -13.72 24.89
N THR A 41 -0.95 -14.93 24.36
CA THR A 41 0.18 -15.84 24.11
C THR A 41 1.15 -15.22 23.11
N LEU A 42 0.67 -14.71 21.97
CA LEU A 42 1.48 -14.04 20.95
C LEU A 42 2.25 -12.84 21.54
N GLN A 43 1.57 -11.97 22.28
CA GLN A 43 2.17 -10.83 22.98
C GLN A 43 3.25 -11.26 23.98
N THR A 44 3.02 -12.36 24.71
CA THR A 44 4.00 -12.88 25.68
C THR A 44 5.26 -13.39 24.97
N ILE A 45 5.12 -14.03 23.79
CA ILE A 45 6.25 -14.47 22.99
C ILE A 45 7.09 -13.27 22.52
N CYS A 46 6.45 -12.23 21.97
CA CYS A 46 7.14 -10.99 21.58
C CYS A 46 7.82 -10.32 22.77
N LYS A 47 7.21 -10.35 23.96
CA LYS A 47 7.82 -9.82 25.17
C LYS A 47 9.14 -10.51 25.52
N VAL A 48 9.22 -11.85 25.42
CA VAL A 48 10.48 -12.59 25.66
C VAL A 48 11.58 -12.14 24.69
N VAL A 49 11.23 -11.90 23.42
CA VAL A 49 12.18 -11.42 22.41
C VAL A 49 12.70 -10.01 22.77
N ARG A 50 11.84 -9.09 23.23
CA ARG A 50 12.27 -7.76 23.68
C ARG A 50 13.17 -7.80 24.91
N GLU A 51 12.83 -8.63 25.90
CA GLU A 51 13.66 -8.78 27.11
C GLU A 51 15.06 -9.33 26.77
N GLU A 52 15.17 -10.24 25.79
CA GLU A 52 16.46 -10.73 25.29
C GLU A 52 17.24 -9.60 24.59
N GLU A 53 16.58 -8.81 23.74
CA GLU A 53 17.16 -7.64 23.05
C GLU A 53 17.71 -6.62 24.05
N GLU A 54 16.92 -6.22 25.05
CA GLU A 54 17.31 -5.27 26.11
C GLU A 54 18.50 -5.77 26.94
N SER A 55 18.59 -7.08 27.15
CA SER A 55 19.68 -7.70 27.90
C SER A 55 20.99 -7.79 27.12
N ASN A 56 21.00 -7.46 25.82
CA ASN A 56 22.13 -7.63 24.89
C ASN A 56 22.76 -9.04 24.96
N ALA A 57 21.93 -10.05 25.21
CA ALA A 57 22.40 -11.41 25.39
C ALA A 57 22.82 -12.07 24.06
N HIS A 58 23.82 -12.94 24.11
CA HIS A 58 24.43 -13.55 22.93
C HIS A 58 23.56 -14.63 22.24
N GLN A 59 22.33 -14.90 22.72
CA GLN A 59 21.49 -16.00 22.22
C GLN A 59 20.37 -15.53 21.27
N MET A 60 20.39 -14.25 20.85
CA MET A 60 19.32 -13.65 20.06
C MET A 60 18.88 -14.46 18.82
N PRO A 61 19.77 -15.01 17.97
CA PRO A 61 19.34 -15.78 16.81
C PRO A 61 18.52 -17.02 17.19
N GLY A 62 18.89 -17.72 18.27
CA GLY A 62 18.17 -18.89 18.76
C GLY A 62 16.80 -18.53 19.35
N VAL A 63 16.73 -17.40 20.07
CA VAL A 63 15.47 -16.87 20.64
C VAL A 63 14.52 -16.44 19.54
N VAL A 64 15.00 -15.75 18.50
CA VAL A 64 14.18 -15.30 17.35
C VAL A 64 13.61 -16.49 16.58
N GLU A 65 14.42 -17.51 16.27
CA GLU A 65 13.92 -18.70 15.57
C GLU A 65 12.96 -19.54 16.44
N GLY A 66 13.20 -19.63 17.75
CA GLY A 66 12.28 -20.27 18.69
C GLY A 66 10.94 -19.53 18.77
N ALA A 67 10.99 -18.21 18.87
CA ALA A 67 9.80 -17.35 18.90
C ALA A 67 9.01 -17.46 17.59
N HIS A 68 9.69 -17.42 16.43
CA HIS A 68 9.06 -17.61 15.13
C HIS A 68 8.27 -18.91 15.05
N ARG A 69 8.90 -20.06 15.37
CA ARG A 69 8.22 -21.37 15.33
C ARG A 69 6.95 -21.38 16.18
N LEU A 70 7.02 -20.81 17.39
CA LEU A 70 5.88 -20.78 18.30
C LEU A 70 4.78 -19.79 17.85
N LEU A 71 5.16 -18.63 17.31
CA LEU A 71 4.22 -17.66 16.72
C LEU A 71 3.46 -18.30 15.55
N GLU A 72 4.17 -18.97 14.63
CA GLU A 72 3.53 -19.64 13.49
C GLU A 72 2.60 -20.78 13.94
N ALA A 73 3.00 -21.57 14.93
CA ALA A 73 2.12 -22.59 15.50
C ALA A 73 0.84 -21.98 16.11
N CYS A 74 0.94 -20.81 16.73
CA CYS A 74 -0.20 -20.07 17.27
C CYS A 74 -1.12 -19.54 16.17
N LEU A 75 -0.56 -18.88 15.16
CA LEU A 75 -1.29 -18.30 14.04
C LEU A 75 -1.98 -19.38 13.19
N GLN A 76 -1.26 -20.45 12.84
CA GLN A 76 -1.81 -21.57 12.08
C GLN A 76 -2.96 -22.23 12.84
N TYR A 77 -2.84 -22.41 14.16
CA TYR A 77 -3.94 -22.91 14.98
C TYR A 77 -5.16 -21.98 14.94
N ALA A 78 -4.95 -20.67 15.07
CA ALA A 78 -6.02 -19.67 15.03
C ALA A 78 -6.75 -19.69 13.68
N HIS A 79 -6.03 -19.68 12.55
CA HIS A 79 -6.62 -19.72 11.22
C HIS A 79 -7.41 -21.02 10.97
N ASN A 80 -6.82 -22.18 11.31
CA ASN A 80 -7.42 -23.48 10.97
C ASN A 80 -8.59 -23.87 11.88
N ASN A 81 -8.52 -23.54 13.18
CA ASN A 81 -9.45 -24.10 14.18
C ASN A 81 -10.47 -23.09 14.68
N LEU A 82 -10.19 -21.79 14.58
CA LEU A 82 -11.12 -20.76 15.03
C LEU A 82 -11.93 -20.13 13.89
N GLY A 83 -11.67 -20.54 12.63
CA GLY A 83 -12.32 -19.96 11.45
C GLY A 83 -12.11 -18.45 11.36
N GLU A 84 -11.02 -17.95 11.94
CA GLU A 84 -10.70 -16.54 11.98
C GLU A 84 -10.10 -16.15 10.62
N ALA A 85 -10.93 -15.55 9.77
CA ALA A 85 -10.51 -14.98 8.48
C ALA A 85 -9.45 -13.87 8.66
N ASN A 86 -9.49 -13.17 9.80
CA ASN A 86 -8.48 -12.18 10.19
C ASN A 86 -7.82 -12.66 11.49
N PRO A 87 -6.48 -12.67 11.57
CA PRO A 87 -5.77 -13.12 12.77
C PRO A 87 -6.18 -12.32 14.02
N PRO A 88 -5.85 -12.80 15.24
CA PRO A 88 -5.89 -11.96 16.43
C PRO A 88 -5.18 -10.62 16.17
N THR A 89 -5.71 -9.56 16.80
CA THR A 89 -5.21 -8.17 16.75
C THR A 89 -3.67 -8.09 16.76
N THR A 90 -3.11 -6.95 16.30
CA THR A 90 -1.67 -6.68 16.45
C THR A 90 -1.14 -7.13 17.82
N PHE A 91 -0.02 -7.83 17.84
CA PHE A 91 0.53 -8.47 19.05
C PHE A 91 2.00 -8.15 19.30
N ALA A 92 2.65 -7.49 18.35
CA ALA A 92 4.06 -7.13 18.40
C ALA A 92 4.31 -5.67 18.83
N HIS A 93 3.31 -5.00 19.38
CA HIS A 93 3.44 -3.68 20.02
C HIS A 93 3.78 -3.81 21.52
N SER A 94 4.25 -2.73 22.13
CA SER A 94 4.51 -2.60 23.58
C SER A 94 4.03 -1.24 24.08
N GLU A 95 4.21 -0.94 25.37
CA GLU A 95 3.94 0.40 25.90
C GLU A 95 4.92 1.44 25.34
N ASP A 96 6.19 1.07 25.12
CA ASP A 96 7.21 1.93 24.54
C ASP A 96 7.06 2.10 23.01
N GLU A 97 6.58 1.04 22.36
CA GLU A 97 6.34 0.94 20.92
C GLU A 97 4.85 0.66 20.68
N PRO A 98 3.96 1.63 20.98
CA PRO A 98 2.54 1.47 20.73
C PRO A 98 2.30 1.41 19.22
N TRP A 99 1.21 0.74 18.87
CA TRP A 99 0.65 0.85 17.54
C TRP A 99 -0.16 2.14 17.42
N ILE A 100 -0.26 2.65 16.20
CA ILE A 100 -1.06 3.81 15.82
C ILE A 100 -2.38 3.29 15.24
N ASP A 101 -3.47 3.79 15.79
CA ASP A 101 -4.81 3.64 15.23
C ASP A 101 -5.22 4.91 14.48
N ASP A 102 -6.14 4.78 13.52
CA ASP A 102 -6.74 5.93 12.87
C ASP A 102 -7.89 6.47 13.72
N VAL A 103 -7.77 7.72 14.17
CA VAL A 103 -8.73 8.39 15.06
C VAL A 103 -10.06 8.74 14.35
N MET A 104 -10.23 8.42 13.06
CA MET A 104 -11.55 8.53 12.41
C MET A 104 -12.55 7.51 12.96
N GLU A 105 -13.26 7.89 14.02
CA GLU A 105 -14.42 7.13 14.47
C GLU A 105 -15.45 7.03 13.32
N ASN A 106 -15.86 5.79 13.00
CA ASN A 106 -16.99 5.45 12.12
C ASN A 106 -16.77 5.56 10.59
N ALA A 107 -15.54 5.51 10.08
CA ALA A 107 -15.32 5.26 8.65
C ALA A 107 -15.90 3.89 8.24
N GLY A 108 -16.94 3.89 7.40
CA GLY A 108 -17.71 2.69 7.00
C GLY A 108 -19.11 2.55 7.64
N SER A 109 -19.61 3.59 8.32
CA SER A 109 -21.00 3.69 8.80
C SER A 109 -22.06 3.42 7.73
N ASP A 110 -21.70 3.61 6.46
CA ASP A 110 -22.55 3.41 5.30
C ASP A 110 -22.96 1.94 5.11
N ILE A 111 -22.11 0.98 5.54
CA ILE A 111 -22.47 -0.45 5.57
C ILE A 111 -23.55 -0.71 6.63
N VAL A 112 -23.50 0.02 7.74
CA VAL A 112 -24.50 -0.07 8.81
C VAL A 112 -25.82 0.56 8.36
N ASP A 113 -25.76 1.69 7.64
CA ASP A 113 -26.92 2.33 7.00
C ASP A 113 -27.58 1.38 5.99
N GLU A 114 -26.80 0.77 5.09
CA GLU A 114 -27.30 -0.20 4.11
C GLU A 114 -27.85 -1.46 4.77
N PHE A 115 -27.17 -2.01 5.76
CA PHE A 115 -27.64 -3.16 6.52
C PHE A 115 -28.96 -2.85 7.23
N VAL A 116 -29.06 -1.69 7.90
CA VAL A 116 -30.29 -1.25 8.56
C VAL A 116 -31.40 -1.01 7.55
N CYS A 117 -31.08 -0.47 6.36
CA CYS A 117 -32.03 -0.30 5.27
C CYS A 117 -32.57 -1.65 4.76
N LEU A 118 -31.69 -2.60 4.47
CA LEU A 118 -32.04 -3.95 4.02
C LEU A 118 -32.86 -4.70 5.07
N TYR A 119 -32.42 -4.67 6.33
CA TYR A 119 -33.09 -5.29 7.47
C TYR A 119 -34.48 -4.69 7.70
N THR A 120 -34.61 -3.37 7.63
CA THR A 120 -35.89 -2.66 7.76
C THR A 120 -36.83 -3.00 6.60
N LYS A 121 -36.33 -3.02 5.36
CA LYS A 121 -37.12 -3.43 4.18
C LYS A 121 -37.58 -4.90 4.26
N ALA A 122 -36.78 -5.79 4.83
CA ALA A 122 -37.09 -7.21 4.98
C ALA A 122 -38.12 -7.48 6.10
N LEU A 123 -38.04 -6.77 7.22
CA LEU A 123 -38.91 -7.00 8.39
C LEU A 123 -40.17 -6.13 8.42
N LYS A 124 -40.13 -4.95 7.80
CA LYS A 124 -41.25 -4.00 7.73
C LYS A 124 -41.33 -3.37 6.33
N PRO A 125 -41.90 -4.09 5.35
CA PRO A 125 -42.10 -3.55 4.01
C PRO A 125 -42.93 -2.26 4.05
N GLY A 126 -42.36 -1.16 3.54
CA GLY A 126 -43.03 0.15 3.46
C GLY A 126 -42.80 1.11 4.63
N SER A 127 -42.04 0.73 5.67
CA SER A 127 -41.65 1.69 6.73
C SER A 127 -40.43 2.52 6.34
N ALA A 128 -40.38 3.78 6.77
CA ALA A 128 -39.19 4.62 6.66
C ALA A 128 -38.01 3.97 7.39
N THR A 129 -36.81 4.05 6.81
CA THR A 129 -35.58 3.57 7.44
C THR A 129 -35.29 4.36 8.70
N PRO A 130 -35.04 3.68 9.84
CA PRO A 130 -34.68 4.39 11.07
C PRO A 130 -33.36 5.13 10.84
N LYS A 131 -33.32 6.40 11.23
CA LYS A 131 -32.09 7.21 11.19
C LYS A 131 -31.08 6.58 12.15
N LEU A 132 -29.87 6.30 11.67
CA LEU A 132 -28.80 5.92 12.58
C LEU A 132 -28.49 7.07 13.54
N PRO A 133 -28.02 6.79 14.77
CA PRO A 133 -27.62 7.83 15.71
C PRO A 133 -26.55 8.76 15.12
N SER A 134 -26.57 10.04 15.46
CA SER A 134 -25.65 11.07 14.92
C SER A 134 -24.17 10.69 15.10
N PHE A 135 -23.82 10.06 16.22
CA PHE A 135 -22.44 9.60 16.48
C PHE A 135 -21.97 8.51 15.51
N THR A 136 -22.85 7.89 14.74
CA THR A 136 -22.48 6.88 13.73
C THR A 136 -22.27 7.47 12.35
N GLN A 137 -22.60 8.75 12.11
CA GLN A 137 -22.50 9.36 10.78
C GLN A 137 -21.18 10.12 10.64
N ILE A 138 -20.45 9.84 9.56
CA ILE A 138 -19.26 10.61 9.20
C ILE A 138 -19.69 12.03 8.84
N HIS A 139 -19.11 13.03 9.49
CA HIS A 139 -19.43 14.42 9.18
C HIS A 139 -19.09 14.78 7.72
N PRO A 140 -19.84 15.70 7.10
CA PRO A 140 -19.57 16.15 5.74
C PRO A 140 -18.15 16.67 5.59
N TRP A 141 -17.58 16.54 4.38
CA TRP A 141 -16.21 16.98 4.09
C TRP A 141 -15.97 18.45 4.45
N THR A 142 -17.00 19.30 4.33
CA THR A 142 -16.97 20.72 4.68
C THR A 142 -16.64 20.99 6.16
N ARG A 143 -16.83 20.02 7.05
CA ARG A 143 -16.45 20.09 8.47
C ARG A 143 -15.04 19.55 8.75
N SER A 144 -14.39 18.92 7.77
CA SER A 144 -13.00 18.49 7.89
C SER A 144 -12.04 19.68 7.74
N PRO A 145 -10.85 19.63 8.36
CA PRO A 145 -9.84 20.69 8.18
C PRO A 145 -9.33 20.77 6.74
N HIS A 146 -8.93 21.98 6.35
CA HIS A 146 -8.21 22.25 5.11
C HIS A 146 -7.01 23.11 5.49
N PRO A 147 -5.84 22.50 5.78
CA PRO A 147 -4.71 23.23 6.37
C PRO A 147 -4.19 24.35 5.46
N HIS A 148 -4.43 24.26 4.15
CA HIS A 148 -4.08 25.29 3.18
C HIS A 148 -5.24 25.55 2.19
N PRO A 149 -5.41 26.78 1.64
CA PRO A 149 -6.39 27.05 0.59
C PRO A 149 -6.24 26.22 -0.69
N LEU A 150 -5.03 25.68 -0.91
CA LEU A 150 -4.68 24.78 -2.02
C LEU A 150 -4.60 23.30 -1.62
N THR A 151 -5.11 22.94 -0.44
CA THR A 151 -5.32 21.53 -0.09
C THR A 151 -6.25 20.89 -1.11
N THR A 152 -5.88 19.73 -1.65
CA THR A 152 -6.71 19.02 -2.62
C THR A 152 -8.06 18.64 -2.03
N ARG A 153 -9.13 18.85 -2.78
CA ARG A 153 -10.49 18.45 -2.37
C ARG A 153 -10.70 16.94 -2.36
N LEU A 154 -9.81 16.19 -2.99
CA LEU A 154 -9.78 14.74 -2.96
C LEU A 154 -8.97 14.19 -1.77
N SER A 155 -8.91 14.98 -0.69
CA SER A 155 -8.35 14.56 0.58
C SER A 155 -9.32 14.81 1.73
N ARG A 156 -9.16 14.09 2.83
CA ARG A 156 -9.93 14.33 4.07
C ARG A 156 -8.99 14.28 5.27
N PHE A 157 -8.86 15.42 5.94
CA PHE A 157 -7.95 15.61 7.08
C PHE A 157 -8.58 15.21 8.40
N ARG A 158 -7.74 14.76 9.33
CA ARG A 158 -8.15 14.62 10.73
C ARG A 158 -8.03 15.97 11.46
N PRO A 159 -8.99 16.31 12.34
CA PRO A 159 -8.94 17.53 13.12
C PRO A 159 -7.83 17.46 14.19
N ASN A 160 -7.34 18.63 14.60
CA ASN A 160 -6.41 18.80 15.73
C ASN A 160 -5.04 18.12 15.60
N ILE A 161 -4.63 17.77 14.37
CA ILE A 161 -3.26 17.30 14.10
C ILE A 161 -2.41 18.48 13.67
N ILE A 162 -1.27 18.64 14.32
CA ILE A 162 -0.20 19.55 13.91
C ILE A 162 0.90 18.67 13.31
N PRO A 163 1.13 18.69 11.99
CA PRO A 163 2.16 17.84 11.39
C PRO A 163 3.56 18.31 11.82
N THR A 164 4.52 17.38 11.78
CA THR A 164 5.95 17.67 12.04
C THR A 164 6.49 18.70 11.06
N ALA A 165 5.99 18.68 9.82
CA ALA A 165 6.48 19.54 8.76
C ALA A 165 6.25 21.02 9.06
N SER A 166 7.21 21.85 8.65
CA SER A 166 7.17 23.30 8.84
C SER A 166 7.70 24.04 7.62
N LEU A 167 7.71 25.37 7.66
CA LEU A 167 8.26 26.20 6.59
C LEU A 167 9.75 25.93 6.28
N SER A 168 10.52 25.34 7.21
CA SER A 168 11.92 24.95 6.94
C SER A 168 12.05 23.60 6.22
N THR A 169 10.95 22.87 6.05
CA THR A 169 10.87 21.58 5.37
C THR A 169 9.75 21.64 4.32
N PRO A 170 9.95 22.39 3.22
CA PRO A 170 8.88 22.74 2.30
C PRO A 170 8.26 21.54 1.59
N GLN A 171 9.04 20.54 1.17
CA GLN A 171 8.51 19.35 0.51
C GLN A 171 7.63 18.53 1.46
N ALA A 172 8.12 18.33 2.69
CA ALA A 172 7.34 17.67 3.74
C ALA A 172 6.06 18.45 4.07
N LEU A 173 6.13 19.79 4.04
CA LEU A 173 4.99 20.67 4.31
C LEU A 173 3.94 20.56 3.21
N PHE A 174 4.32 20.52 1.93
CA PHE A 174 3.37 20.35 0.83
C PHE A 174 2.63 19.02 0.92
N ILE A 175 3.33 17.96 1.32
CA ILE A 175 2.73 16.65 1.60
C ILE A 175 1.79 16.77 2.81
N ALA A 176 2.27 17.29 3.94
CA ALA A 176 1.47 17.44 5.16
C ALA A 176 0.22 18.31 4.99
N GLU A 177 0.24 19.32 4.12
CA GLU A 177 -0.90 20.17 3.81
C GLU A 177 -1.80 19.60 2.70
N GLY A 178 -1.44 18.46 2.09
CA GLY A 178 -2.18 17.88 0.97
C GLY A 178 -2.18 18.77 -0.27
N ARG A 179 -1.12 19.57 -0.49
CA ARG A 179 -0.94 20.43 -1.66
C ARG A 179 -0.47 19.60 -2.84
N ALA A 180 -1.41 18.85 -3.38
CA ALA A 180 -1.17 17.90 -4.46
C ALA A 180 -2.01 18.25 -5.69
N GLN A 181 -1.36 18.28 -6.84
CA GLN A 181 -2.01 18.31 -8.14
C GLN A 181 -2.25 16.87 -8.60
N LEU A 182 -3.46 16.59 -9.11
CA LEU A 182 -3.80 15.28 -9.63
C LEU A 182 -3.65 15.25 -11.15
N SER A 183 -3.00 14.22 -11.66
CA SER A 183 -3.12 13.80 -13.07
C SER A 183 -3.51 12.33 -13.10
N THR A 184 -4.34 11.95 -14.06
CA THR A 184 -4.83 10.57 -14.20
C THR A 184 -4.63 10.06 -15.61
N ASP A 185 -4.43 8.75 -15.75
CA ASP A 185 -4.41 8.07 -17.04
C ASP A 185 -5.10 6.70 -16.95
N LEU A 186 -5.69 6.25 -18.06
CA LEU A 186 -6.32 4.95 -18.18
C LEU A 186 -5.24 3.88 -18.35
N ILE A 187 -5.23 2.90 -17.45
CA ILE A 187 -4.23 1.83 -17.49
C ILE A 187 -4.88 0.46 -17.74
N PRO A 188 -4.18 -0.48 -18.38
CA PRO A 188 -4.59 -1.88 -18.32
C PRO A 188 -4.50 -2.38 -16.88
N ARG A 189 -5.14 -3.52 -16.61
CA ARG A 189 -5.11 -4.12 -15.27
C ARG A 189 -3.68 -4.42 -14.85
N THR A 190 -3.22 -3.75 -13.79
CA THR A 190 -1.81 -3.78 -13.37
C THR A 190 -1.62 -4.68 -12.15
N ARG A 191 -0.53 -5.45 -12.15
CA ARG A 191 -0.16 -6.35 -11.05
C ARG A 191 1.02 -5.84 -10.23
N ALA A 192 1.95 -5.13 -10.86
CA ALA A 192 3.12 -4.55 -10.21
C ALA A 192 3.56 -3.30 -10.94
N MET A 193 4.22 -2.39 -10.22
CA MET A 193 4.68 -1.12 -10.72
C MET A 193 6.04 -0.80 -10.10
N ALA A 194 6.94 -0.22 -10.91
CA ALA A 194 8.27 0.21 -10.50
C ALA A 194 8.61 1.58 -11.12
N VAL A 195 9.09 2.50 -10.29
CA VAL A 195 9.72 3.76 -10.72
C VAL A 195 11.22 3.54 -10.69
N SER A 196 11.94 3.97 -11.72
CA SER A 196 13.40 3.92 -11.73
C SER A 196 13.98 4.90 -10.70
N SER A 197 15.12 4.58 -10.10
CA SER A 197 15.67 5.38 -8.99
C SER A 197 15.97 6.85 -9.34
N GLY A 198 16.18 7.17 -10.62
CA GLY A 198 16.38 8.54 -11.09
C GLY A 198 15.08 9.25 -11.53
N GLY A 199 13.93 8.59 -11.43
CA GLY A 199 12.66 9.14 -11.90
C GLY A 199 12.60 9.29 -13.42
N SER A 200 13.32 8.47 -14.18
CA SER A 200 13.32 8.52 -15.66
C SER A 200 12.14 7.77 -16.27
N ILE A 201 11.74 6.64 -15.68
CA ILE A 201 10.66 5.80 -16.18
C ILE A 201 9.80 5.24 -15.04
N LEU A 202 8.50 5.17 -15.30
CA LEU A 202 7.55 4.38 -14.55
C LEU A 202 7.09 3.21 -15.41
N ALA A 203 7.23 1.98 -14.94
CA ALA A 203 6.86 0.77 -15.67
C ALA A 203 5.86 -0.08 -14.88
N LEU A 204 4.85 -0.61 -15.58
CA LEU A 204 3.75 -1.39 -15.03
C LEU A 204 3.72 -2.77 -15.72
N ALA A 205 3.73 -3.83 -14.90
CA ALA A 205 3.42 -5.18 -15.34
C ALA A 205 1.90 -5.36 -15.41
N SER A 206 1.36 -5.44 -16.62
CA SER A 206 -0.08 -5.37 -16.83
C SER A 206 -0.62 -6.48 -17.72
N GLY A 207 -1.92 -6.73 -17.60
CA GLY A 207 -2.71 -7.54 -18.51
C GLY A 207 -3.66 -6.66 -19.33
N SER A 208 -3.63 -6.80 -20.64
CA SER A 208 -4.49 -6.11 -21.61
C SER A 208 -5.46 -7.07 -22.31
N GLY A 209 -6.26 -6.52 -23.21
CA GLY A 209 -7.18 -7.27 -24.04
C GLY A 209 -8.30 -7.93 -23.23
N TRP A 210 -8.96 -8.93 -23.83
CA TRP A 210 -10.09 -9.60 -23.23
C TRP A 210 -9.71 -10.28 -21.90
N LYS A 211 -10.38 -9.87 -20.81
CA LYS A 211 -10.17 -10.38 -19.44
C LYS A 211 -8.73 -10.21 -18.93
N ALA A 212 -8.00 -9.21 -19.43
CA ALA A 212 -6.62 -8.94 -19.05
C ALA A 212 -5.69 -10.16 -19.22
N ARG A 213 -5.90 -10.94 -20.29
CA ARG A 213 -5.16 -12.18 -20.57
C ARG A 213 -3.94 -11.99 -21.48
N GLU A 214 -3.83 -10.84 -22.11
CA GLU A 214 -2.68 -10.53 -22.95
C GLU A 214 -1.63 -9.81 -22.12
N PRO A 215 -0.35 -10.23 -22.12
CA PRO A 215 0.71 -9.47 -21.50
C PRO A 215 0.85 -8.09 -22.11
N ALA A 216 1.02 -7.10 -21.24
CA ALA A 216 1.34 -5.73 -21.60
C ALA A 216 2.47 -5.22 -20.72
N LEU A 217 3.40 -4.48 -21.34
CA LEU A 217 4.20 -3.49 -20.66
C LEU A 217 3.52 -2.15 -20.87
N HIS A 218 3.06 -1.53 -19.80
CA HIS A 218 2.61 -0.15 -19.82
C HIS A 218 3.65 0.73 -19.13
N TYR A 219 4.03 1.85 -19.71
CA TYR A 219 5.10 2.69 -19.16
C TYR A 219 4.95 4.17 -19.48
N TYR A 220 5.60 5.00 -18.67
CA TYR A 220 5.69 6.45 -18.82
C TYR A 220 7.16 6.86 -18.78
N LEU A 221 7.62 7.59 -19.79
CA LEU A 221 8.91 8.29 -19.72
C LEU A 221 8.69 9.58 -18.95
N LEU A 222 9.08 9.58 -17.68
CA LEU A 222 8.70 10.62 -16.71
C LEU A 222 9.34 11.97 -17.03
N SER A 223 10.56 11.97 -17.55
CA SER A 223 11.28 13.17 -17.99
C SER A 223 10.60 13.91 -19.16
N THR A 224 9.68 13.27 -19.88
CA THR A 224 8.93 13.88 -20.99
C THR A 224 7.49 14.24 -20.62
N GLN A 225 7.03 13.90 -19.41
CA GLN A 225 5.66 14.18 -18.99
C GLN A 225 5.50 15.66 -18.64
N SER A 226 4.31 16.20 -18.89
CA SER A 226 3.96 17.51 -18.35
C SER A 226 3.43 17.38 -16.93
N ASP A 227 3.38 18.50 -16.19
CA ASP A 227 2.74 18.57 -14.88
C ASP A 227 1.24 18.24 -14.92
N ASN A 228 0.58 18.48 -16.06
CA ASN A 228 -0.88 18.49 -16.15
C ASN A 228 -1.46 17.23 -16.79
N CYS A 229 -0.64 16.45 -17.51
CA CYS A 229 -1.08 15.22 -18.16
C CYS A 229 -0.07 14.10 -17.97
N LEU A 230 -0.57 12.88 -18.09
CA LEU A 230 0.20 11.66 -18.21
C LEU A 230 -0.13 11.02 -19.55
N GLU A 231 0.89 10.67 -20.30
CA GLU A 231 0.77 9.98 -21.58
C GLU A 231 1.54 8.66 -21.50
N GLY A 232 0.80 7.60 -21.19
CA GLY A 232 1.34 6.25 -21.09
C GLY A 232 1.41 5.54 -22.44
N VAL A 233 2.37 4.64 -22.58
CA VAL A 233 2.51 3.78 -23.77
C VAL A 233 2.31 2.33 -23.36
N SER A 234 1.32 1.68 -23.99
CA SER A 234 1.09 0.23 -23.89
C SER A 234 1.72 -0.51 -25.07
N MET A 235 2.49 -1.56 -24.79
CA MET A 235 3.02 -2.46 -25.81
C MET A 235 2.95 -3.92 -25.40
N ASP A 236 2.77 -4.81 -26.39
CA ASP A 236 2.92 -6.25 -26.19
C ASP A 236 4.42 -6.56 -26.01
N PRO A 237 4.85 -7.09 -24.84
CA PRO A 237 6.25 -7.38 -24.57
C PRO A 237 6.71 -8.69 -25.25
N GLY A 238 5.82 -9.44 -25.89
CA GLY A 238 6.12 -10.74 -26.51
C GLY A 238 6.36 -11.88 -25.51
N LEU A 239 5.81 -11.74 -24.30
CA LEU A 239 5.78 -12.77 -23.26
C LEU A 239 4.70 -13.82 -23.56
N SER A 240 4.84 -15.02 -22.96
CA SER A 240 3.88 -16.12 -23.15
C SER A 240 2.72 -16.04 -22.17
N ALA A 241 2.90 -15.36 -21.03
CA ALA A 241 1.87 -15.12 -20.03
C ALA A 241 1.91 -13.67 -19.52
N VAL A 242 0.84 -13.25 -18.83
CA VAL A 242 0.73 -11.91 -18.24
C VAL A 242 1.84 -11.74 -17.19
N PRO A 243 2.68 -10.70 -17.30
CA PRO A 243 3.76 -10.48 -16.35
C PRO A 243 3.21 -10.17 -14.96
N ARG A 244 3.94 -10.64 -13.94
CA ARG A 244 3.59 -10.40 -12.53
C ARG A 244 4.57 -9.49 -11.82
N PHE A 245 5.79 -9.38 -12.34
CA PHE A 245 6.85 -8.58 -11.75
C PHE A 245 7.46 -7.66 -12.80
N VAL A 246 7.83 -6.47 -12.35
CA VAL A 246 8.53 -5.46 -13.11
C VAL A 246 9.58 -4.85 -12.21
N GLU A 247 10.75 -4.54 -12.77
CA GLU A 247 11.81 -3.81 -12.08
C GLU A 247 12.43 -2.81 -13.05
N ALA A 248 12.70 -1.59 -12.59
CA ALA A 248 13.26 -0.53 -13.41
C ALA A 248 14.68 -0.20 -12.94
N ASP A 249 15.64 -0.32 -13.86
CA ASP A 249 17.05 -0.11 -13.63
C ASP A 249 17.50 1.18 -14.30
N GLU A 250 17.76 2.19 -13.48
CA GLU A 250 18.22 3.50 -13.92
C GLU A 250 19.63 3.45 -14.51
N GLU A 251 20.53 2.65 -13.92
CA GLU A 251 21.95 2.64 -14.28
C GLU A 251 22.17 2.11 -15.70
N HIS A 252 21.52 0.99 -16.04
CA HIS A 252 21.62 0.39 -17.37
C HIS A 252 20.53 0.88 -18.32
N GLN A 253 19.61 1.73 -17.85
CA GLN A 253 18.44 2.22 -18.58
C GLN A 253 17.56 1.10 -19.14
N LEU A 254 17.25 0.13 -18.29
CA LEU A 254 16.47 -1.07 -18.63
C LEU A 254 15.23 -1.21 -17.74
N VAL A 255 14.14 -1.69 -18.33
CA VAL A 255 12.99 -2.23 -17.60
C VAL A 255 12.97 -3.73 -17.77
N PHE A 256 12.96 -4.47 -16.67
CA PHE A 256 12.80 -5.91 -16.64
C PHE A 256 11.35 -6.28 -16.38
N LEU A 257 10.83 -7.23 -17.15
CA LEU A 257 9.45 -7.68 -17.08
C LEU A 257 9.41 -9.20 -17.08
N ALA A 258 8.69 -9.77 -16.13
CA ALA A 258 8.77 -11.19 -15.81
C ALA A 258 7.38 -11.84 -15.77
N ASP A 259 7.18 -12.83 -16.64
CA ASP A 259 6.08 -13.81 -16.54
C ASP A 259 6.59 -15.12 -15.93
N ASP A 260 5.75 -16.15 -15.82
CA ASP A 260 6.14 -17.41 -15.18
C ASP A 260 7.22 -18.20 -15.96
N ASP A 261 7.45 -17.88 -17.24
CA ASP A 261 8.36 -18.61 -18.14
C ASP A 261 9.71 -17.90 -18.31
N ARG A 262 9.71 -16.57 -18.43
CA ARG A 262 10.85 -15.78 -18.89
C ARG A 262 10.89 -14.39 -18.25
N VAL A 263 12.08 -13.79 -18.30
CA VAL A 263 12.26 -12.35 -18.08
C VAL A 263 12.69 -11.72 -19.40
N LYS A 264 12.11 -10.58 -19.74
CA LYS A 264 12.53 -9.74 -20.86
C LYS A 264 12.96 -8.37 -20.35
N SER A 265 13.92 -7.77 -21.04
CA SER A 265 14.34 -6.39 -20.73
C SER A 265 14.14 -5.46 -21.91
N PHE A 266 13.81 -4.20 -21.60
CA PHE A 266 13.49 -3.18 -22.58
C PHE A 266 14.28 -1.91 -22.27
N SER A 267 14.97 -1.35 -23.26
CA SER A 267 15.76 -0.13 -23.06
C SER A 267 14.91 1.13 -23.22
N PHE A 268 15.06 2.04 -22.26
CA PHE A 268 14.54 3.42 -22.32
C PHE A 268 15.66 4.46 -22.55
N GLY A 269 16.88 3.99 -22.86
CA GLY A 269 18.00 4.86 -23.21
C GLY A 269 17.83 5.54 -24.59
N PRO A 270 18.62 6.59 -24.88
CA PRO A 270 18.44 7.51 -26.03
C PRO A 270 18.72 6.90 -27.43
N GLY A 271 18.66 5.58 -27.60
CA GLY A 271 18.92 4.88 -28.87
C GLY A 271 17.70 4.21 -29.52
N GLY A 272 16.50 4.31 -28.93
CA GLY A 272 15.29 3.70 -29.47
C GLY A 272 14.75 4.45 -30.69
N SER A 273 14.78 3.86 -31.89
CA SER A 273 14.29 4.49 -33.13
C SER A 273 12.77 4.34 -33.36
N GLY A 274 11.94 4.27 -32.31
CA GLY A 274 10.51 3.98 -32.48
C GLY A 274 9.62 4.37 -31.31
N SER A 275 8.30 4.24 -31.51
CA SER A 275 7.24 4.50 -30.52
C SER A 275 7.14 3.48 -29.39
N ARG A 276 8.13 2.59 -29.25
CA ARG A 276 8.15 1.46 -28.29
C ARG A 276 9.57 1.26 -27.76
N LEU A 277 9.69 0.78 -26.52
CA LEU A 277 10.98 0.42 -25.94
C LEU A 277 11.59 -0.77 -26.70
N ALA A 278 12.89 -0.69 -26.95
CA ALA A 278 13.61 -1.74 -27.68
C ALA A 278 13.84 -2.95 -26.77
N ASN A 279 13.42 -4.13 -27.20
CA ASN A 279 13.72 -5.39 -26.51
C ASN A 279 15.22 -5.68 -26.59
N VAL A 280 15.89 -5.89 -25.44
CA VAL A 280 17.34 -6.05 -25.36
C VAL A 280 17.71 -7.49 -25.07
N HIS A 281 17.31 -8.01 -23.90
CA HIS A 281 17.67 -9.34 -23.42
C HIS A 281 16.44 -10.21 -23.16
N ILE A 282 16.65 -11.54 -23.21
CA ILE A 282 15.68 -12.56 -22.82
C ILE A 282 16.38 -13.57 -21.92
N MET A 283 15.83 -13.80 -20.74
CA MET A 283 16.35 -14.74 -19.75
C MET A 283 15.33 -15.85 -19.52
N ASN A 284 15.82 -17.09 -19.50
CA ASN A 284 15.00 -18.27 -19.30
C ASN A 284 14.80 -18.53 -17.81
N SER A 285 13.55 -18.50 -17.34
CA SER A 285 13.23 -18.79 -15.93
C SER A 285 12.96 -20.28 -15.66
N ASP A 286 13.10 -21.15 -16.68
CA ASP A 286 12.94 -22.61 -16.63
C ASP A 286 11.61 -23.09 -16.02
N ARG A 287 10.61 -22.19 -15.87
CA ARG A 287 9.39 -22.40 -15.07
C ARG A 287 9.64 -22.80 -13.60
N VAL A 288 10.85 -22.54 -13.11
CA VAL A 288 11.28 -22.79 -11.73
C VAL A 288 11.43 -21.48 -10.98
N TYR A 289 11.87 -20.44 -11.68
CA TYR A 289 12.04 -19.09 -11.14
C TYR A 289 10.82 -18.24 -11.50
N ASP A 290 9.70 -18.50 -10.83
CA ASP A 290 8.43 -17.80 -11.04
C ASP A 290 8.18 -16.71 -9.98
N GLY A 291 9.13 -16.44 -9.10
CA GLY A 291 9.02 -15.44 -8.05
C GLY A 291 9.40 -14.01 -8.49
N PRO A 292 9.49 -13.11 -7.50
CA PRO A 292 9.94 -11.73 -7.67
C PRO A 292 11.29 -11.58 -8.38
N ILE A 293 11.51 -10.39 -8.96
CA ILE A 293 12.74 -9.98 -9.66
C ILE A 293 13.35 -8.76 -8.97
N ALA A 294 14.67 -8.64 -8.97
CA ALA A 294 15.39 -7.48 -8.47
C ALA A 294 16.68 -7.27 -9.28
N VAL A 295 17.12 -6.02 -9.41
CA VAL A 295 18.44 -5.70 -9.97
C VAL A 295 19.38 -5.38 -8.80
N LEU A 296 20.49 -6.11 -8.75
CA LEU A 296 21.51 -5.96 -7.72
C LEU A 296 22.54 -4.90 -8.17
N PRO A 297 23.20 -4.19 -7.23
CA PRO A 297 24.09 -3.06 -7.54
C PRO A 297 25.34 -3.42 -8.37
N ASN A 298 25.60 -4.71 -8.61
CA ASN A 298 26.72 -5.18 -9.42
C ASN A 298 26.30 -5.60 -10.84
N GLY A 299 25.19 -5.04 -11.35
CA GLY A 299 24.69 -5.34 -12.69
C GLY A 299 24.20 -6.78 -12.84
N ARG A 300 23.74 -7.40 -11.75
CA ARG A 300 23.11 -8.73 -11.79
C ARG A 300 21.61 -8.64 -11.61
N VAL A 301 20.87 -9.38 -12.42
CA VAL A 301 19.45 -9.60 -12.23
C VAL A 301 19.28 -10.85 -11.38
N ALA A 302 18.51 -10.73 -10.30
CA ALA A 302 18.11 -11.84 -9.45
C ALA A 302 16.64 -12.18 -9.69
N ARG A 303 16.32 -13.48 -9.76
CA ARG A 303 14.94 -13.95 -9.80
C ARG A 303 14.71 -15.11 -8.84
N ALA A 304 13.71 -14.96 -7.98
CA ALA A 304 13.37 -16.00 -7.01
C ALA A 304 12.72 -17.21 -7.67
N GLY A 305 13.05 -18.39 -7.16
CA GLY A 305 12.31 -19.63 -7.30
C GLY A 305 12.16 -20.29 -5.93
N ARG A 306 11.48 -21.43 -5.88
CA ARG A 306 11.36 -22.19 -4.63
C ARG A 306 12.73 -22.76 -4.22
N GLY A 307 13.22 -22.37 -3.04
CA GLY A 307 14.46 -22.85 -2.42
C GLY A 307 15.74 -22.26 -3.00
N GLN A 308 15.65 -21.35 -3.98
CA GLN A 308 16.81 -20.84 -4.71
C GLN A 308 16.51 -19.57 -5.50
N THR A 309 17.55 -18.87 -5.92
CA THR A 309 17.51 -17.69 -6.77
C THR A 309 18.43 -17.86 -7.97
N ALA A 310 17.91 -17.59 -9.17
CA ALA A 310 18.72 -17.49 -10.37
C ALA A 310 19.34 -16.10 -10.50
N LEU A 311 20.58 -16.06 -10.96
CA LEU A 311 21.33 -14.83 -11.20
C LEU A 311 21.80 -14.75 -12.65
N TRP A 312 21.62 -13.59 -13.26
CA TRP A 312 22.18 -13.26 -14.58
C TRP A 312 23.05 -12.01 -14.49
N ASP A 313 24.26 -12.05 -15.01
CA ASP A 313 25.10 -10.87 -15.23
C ASP A 313 24.64 -10.14 -16.51
N ILE A 314 24.18 -8.90 -16.38
CA ILE A 314 23.66 -8.08 -17.48
C ILE A 314 24.71 -7.92 -18.58
N ALA A 315 25.98 -7.75 -18.22
CA ALA A 315 27.05 -7.53 -19.20
C ALA A 315 27.37 -8.78 -20.05
N GLN A 316 26.96 -9.96 -19.59
CA GLN A 316 27.18 -11.24 -20.29
C GLN A 316 25.94 -11.74 -21.04
N LEU A 317 24.79 -11.08 -20.88
CA LEU A 317 23.56 -11.50 -21.55
C LEU A 317 23.63 -11.28 -23.08
N GLU A 318 23.06 -12.23 -23.81
CA GLU A 318 22.86 -12.08 -25.25
C GLU A 318 21.88 -10.94 -25.53
N THR A 319 22.20 -10.11 -26.54
CA THR A 319 21.31 -9.03 -26.99
C THR A 319 20.73 -9.33 -28.37
N HIS A 320 19.53 -8.83 -28.64
CA HIS A 320 18.91 -8.94 -29.97
C HIS A 320 19.73 -8.27 -31.09
N GLN A 321 20.62 -7.33 -30.77
CA GLN A 321 21.44 -6.62 -31.76
C GLN A 321 22.62 -7.45 -32.27
N CYS A 322 23.11 -8.41 -31.47
CA CYS A 322 24.28 -9.22 -31.84
C CYS A 322 23.96 -10.28 -32.90
N TYR A 323 22.71 -10.74 -32.99
CA TYR A 323 22.35 -11.85 -33.89
C TYR A 323 20.89 -11.78 -34.42
N PRO A 324 20.63 -11.04 -35.52
CA PRO A 324 19.28 -10.83 -36.04
C PRO A 324 18.53 -12.10 -36.49
N SER A 325 19.25 -13.20 -36.71
CA SER A 325 18.70 -14.47 -37.22
C SER A 325 18.86 -15.66 -36.27
N SER A 326 19.48 -15.48 -35.10
CA SER A 326 19.61 -16.54 -34.10
C SER A 326 18.65 -16.35 -32.93
N LEU A 327 18.23 -17.47 -32.35
CA LEU A 327 17.40 -17.49 -31.15
C LEU A 327 18.30 -17.28 -29.92
N ILE A 328 17.93 -16.33 -29.06
CA ILE A 328 18.59 -16.18 -27.75
C ILE A 328 18.34 -17.45 -26.93
N GLY A 329 19.40 -18.04 -26.36
CA GLY A 329 19.32 -19.34 -25.69
C GLY A 329 19.31 -20.56 -26.61
N GLY A 330 19.41 -20.37 -27.94
CA GLY A 330 19.64 -21.42 -28.92
C GLY A 330 18.46 -22.37 -29.19
N SER A 331 17.29 -22.15 -28.57
CA SER A 331 16.11 -22.98 -28.76
C SER A 331 14.82 -22.17 -28.78
N ARG A 332 13.71 -22.81 -29.15
CA ARG A 332 12.39 -22.19 -29.14
C ARG A 332 11.77 -22.28 -27.75
N VAL A 333 11.09 -21.21 -27.32
CA VAL A 333 10.31 -21.23 -26.08
C VAL A 333 9.19 -22.27 -26.16
N ASN A 334 9.00 -23.01 -25.06
CA ASN A 334 7.84 -23.87 -24.92
C ASN A 334 6.61 -23.03 -24.56
N THR A 335 5.57 -23.11 -25.38
CA THR A 335 4.29 -22.39 -25.19
C THR A 335 3.16 -23.29 -24.70
N ASP A 336 3.44 -24.55 -24.36
CA ASP A 336 2.51 -25.44 -23.70
C ASP A 336 2.09 -24.79 -22.36
N ASN A 337 0.80 -24.53 -22.15
CA ASN A 337 0.19 -23.76 -21.05
C ASN A 337 0.14 -22.23 -21.20
N SER A 338 0.49 -21.67 -22.36
CA SER A 338 0.17 -20.27 -22.65
C SER A 338 -1.34 -20.09 -22.79
N TRP A 339 -1.88 -19.01 -22.20
CA TRP A 339 -3.27 -18.58 -22.43
C TRP A 339 -3.46 -17.91 -23.80
N ARG A 340 -2.36 -17.63 -24.51
CA ARG A 340 -2.40 -17.13 -25.88
C ARG A 340 -2.71 -18.26 -26.84
N GLU A 341 -3.18 -17.90 -28.03
CA GLU A 341 -3.42 -18.85 -29.10
C GLU A 341 -2.16 -19.65 -29.42
N GLN A 342 -2.34 -20.93 -29.77
CA GLN A 342 -1.22 -21.79 -30.12
C GLN A 342 -0.48 -21.20 -31.34
N ARG A 343 0.85 -21.05 -31.24
CA ARG A 343 1.69 -20.37 -32.25
C ARG A 343 1.34 -18.90 -32.47
N CYS A 344 0.83 -18.21 -31.44
CA CYS A 344 0.60 -16.76 -31.48
C CYS A 344 1.87 -16.04 -32.02
N PRO A 345 1.78 -15.29 -33.13
CA PRO A 345 2.93 -14.65 -33.76
C PRO A 345 3.53 -13.53 -32.91
N SER A 346 2.78 -13.03 -31.93
CA SER A 346 3.24 -12.00 -31.00
C SER A 346 4.14 -12.55 -29.89
N ILE A 347 4.14 -13.87 -29.65
CA ILE A 347 5.07 -14.47 -28.68
C ILE A 347 6.47 -14.47 -29.30
N GLU A 348 7.41 -13.83 -28.61
CA GLU A 348 8.80 -13.90 -28.97
C GLU A 348 9.28 -15.36 -28.82
N ILE A 349 9.93 -15.90 -29.85
CA ILE A 349 10.17 -17.34 -30.00
C ILE A 349 11.44 -17.86 -29.31
N SER A 350 12.34 -17.01 -28.81
CA SER A 350 13.59 -17.39 -28.16
C SER A 350 13.34 -17.93 -26.74
N SER A 351 14.02 -19.01 -26.37
CA SER A 351 13.92 -19.58 -25.03
C SER A 351 14.55 -18.69 -23.95
N GLY A 352 15.58 -17.92 -24.30
CA GLY A 352 16.29 -17.02 -23.39
C GLY A 352 17.58 -17.62 -22.83
N SER A 353 18.51 -16.76 -22.43
CA SER A 353 19.78 -17.17 -21.82
C SER A 353 19.55 -17.81 -20.46
N LYS A 354 20.27 -18.91 -20.19
CA LYS A 354 20.21 -19.61 -18.89
C LYS A 354 20.83 -18.76 -17.77
N PRO A 355 20.46 -19.00 -16.50
CA PRO A 355 21.12 -18.37 -15.37
C PRO A 355 22.64 -18.59 -15.43
N HIS A 356 23.40 -17.53 -15.15
CA HIS A 356 24.86 -17.59 -15.02
C HIS A 356 25.28 -18.22 -13.69
N ALA A 357 24.45 -18.05 -12.65
CA ALA A 357 24.62 -18.68 -11.35
C ALA A 357 23.26 -18.96 -10.70
N VAL A 358 23.27 -19.85 -9.71
CA VAL A 358 22.12 -20.17 -8.86
C VAL A 358 22.58 -20.17 -7.41
N VAL A 359 21.84 -19.47 -6.55
CA VAL A 359 22.09 -19.41 -5.10
C VAL A 359 20.96 -20.13 -4.39
N ALA A 360 21.28 -21.20 -3.65
CA ALA A 360 20.28 -21.90 -2.85
C ALA A 360 19.95 -21.12 -1.57
N PHE A 361 18.71 -21.22 -1.09
CA PHE A 361 18.32 -20.75 0.24
C PHE A 361 18.77 -21.78 1.27
N ALA A 362 19.98 -21.62 1.80
CA ALA A 362 20.66 -22.65 2.59
C ALA A 362 19.88 -23.10 3.83
N ASP A 363 19.11 -22.20 4.45
CA ASP A 363 18.39 -22.49 5.69
C ASP A 363 17.02 -23.14 5.48
N ASP A 364 16.39 -22.91 4.32
CA ASP A 364 15.07 -23.46 4.00
C ASP A 364 14.91 -23.71 2.49
N PRO A 365 15.12 -24.96 2.04
CA PRO A 365 14.95 -25.35 0.64
C PRO A 365 13.50 -25.29 0.12
N SER A 366 12.51 -25.14 1.00
CA SER A 366 11.10 -25.03 0.63
C SER A 366 10.63 -23.58 0.49
N TYR A 367 11.44 -22.62 0.97
CA TYR A 367 11.12 -21.21 1.00
C TYR A 367 10.91 -20.65 -0.40
N ALA A 368 9.81 -19.92 -0.60
CA ALA A 368 9.48 -19.29 -1.87
C ALA A 368 9.00 -17.85 -1.59
N PRO A 369 9.86 -16.84 -1.74
CA PRO A 369 9.48 -15.46 -1.46
C PRO A 369 8.45 -15.00 -2.50
N THR A 370 7.36 -14.38 -2.04
CA THR A 370 6.33 -13.83 -2.93
C THR A 370 6.44 -12.34 -3.17
N THR A 371 7.17 -11.67 -2.29
CA THR A 371 7.56 -10.27 -2.40
C THR A 371 8.98 -10.16 -1.86
N TRP A 372 9.78 -9.29 -2.45
CA TRP A 372 11.09 -8.96 -1.92
C TRP A 372 11.46 -7.52 -2.25
N HIS A 373 12.46 -7.00 -1.57
CA HIS A 373 12.99 -5.66 -1.80
C HIS A 373 14.47 -5.63 -1.42
N LEU A 374 15.29 -5.05 -2.30
CA LEU A 374 16.73 -4.91 -2.03
C LEU A 374 16.94 -3.83 -0.97
N HIS A 375 17.50 -4.21 0.18
CA HIS A 375 17.97 -3.25 1.17
C HIS A 375 19.38 -2.78 0.80
N SER A 376 19.44 -1.78 -0.09
CA SER A 376 20.66 -1.25 -0.70
C SER A 376 21.82 -1.04 0.29
N PRO A 377 21.64 -0.42 1.48
CA PRO A 377 22.73 -0.20 2.43
C PRO A 377 23.43 -1.47 2.91
N THR A 378 22.70 -2.57 3.08
CA THR A 378 23.26 -3.86 3.53
C THR A 378 23.57 -4.82 2.38
N GLY A 379 22.97 -4.62 1.21
CA GLY A 379 22.98 -5.59 0.11
C GLY A 379 22.09 -6.83 0.34
N HIS A 380 21.45 -6.97 1.51
CA HIS A 380 20.51 -8.05 1.78
C HIS A 380 19.20 -7.89 1.01
N MET A 381 18.61 -9.02 0.64
CA MET A 381 17.27 -9.08 0.07
C MET A 381 16.26 -9.26 1.20
N LEU A 382 15.41 -8.26 1.45
CA LEU A 382 14.30 -8.39 2.38
C LEU A 382 13.19 -9.17 1.66
N CYS A 383 12.71 -10.26 2.26
CA CYS A 383 11.77 -11.17 1.64
C CYS A 383 10.59 -11.42 2.56
N GLY A 384 9.37 -11.29 2.03
CA GLY A 384 8.16 -11.67 2.74
C GLY A 384 7.94 -13.18 2.73
N GLU A 385 7.51 -13.74 3.85
CA GLU A 385 7.01 -15.11 3.93
C GLU A 385 5.52 -15.16 3.59
N ARG A 386 5.08 -16.32 3.08
CA ARG A 386 3.68 -16.55 2.72
C ARG A 386 3.20 -17.87 3.33
N ALA A 387 2.23 -17.80 4.22
CA ALA A 387 1.80 -18.94 5.02
C ALA A 387 1.14 -20.02 4.15
N VAL A 388 0.40 -19.63 3.11
CA VAL A 388 -0.22 -20.55 2.13
C VAL A 388 0.82 -21.44 1.43
N LEU A 389 2.07 -20.98 1.33
CA LEU A 389 3.17 -21.74 0.71
C LEU A 389 4.02 -22.52 1.73
N GLY A 390 3.63 -22.52 3.01
CA GLY A 390 4.28 -23.26 4.08
C GLY A 390 5.41 -22.53 4.80
N ALA A 391 5.66 -21.24 4.48
CA ALA A 391 6.82 -20.48 4.99
C ALA A 391 6.56 -19.69 6.29
N GLY A 392 5.30 -19.50 6.69
CA GLY A 392 4.90 -18.64 7.83
C GLY A 392 4.53 -17.22 7.41
N HIS A 393 4.38 -16.32 8.38
CA HIS A 393 3.89 -14.95 8.18
C HIS A 393 4.98 -13.87 8.33
N GLY A 394 6.25 -14.22 8.57
CA GLY A 394 7.31 -13.26 8.85
C GLY A 394 7.94 -12.56 7.65
N CYS A 395 9.03 -11.84 7.91
CA CYS A 395 9.93 -11.30 6.90
C CYS A 395 11.37 -11.72 7.25
N VAL A 396 12.20 -11.98 6.23
CA VAL A 396 13.61 -12.38 6.41
C VAL A 396 14.53 -11.53 5.56
N ALA A 397 15.76 -11.31 6.01
CA ALA A 397 16.83 -10.75 5.19
C ALA A 397 17.70 -11.90 4.67
N LEU A 398 17.77 -12.10 3.36
CA LEU A 398 18.64 -13.08 2.71
C LEU A 398 19.94 -12.43 2.25
N ASP A 399 21.05 -13.12 2.48
CA ASP A 399 22.37 -12.75 2.00
C ASP A 399 22.80 -13.66 0.85
N PHE A 400 22.73 -13.15 -0.38
CA PHE A 400 23.10 -13.91 -1.57
C PHE A 400 24.62 -14.12 -1.71
N GLU A 401 25.44 -13.23 -1.14
CA GLU A 401 26.90 -13.36 -1.19
C GLU A 401 27.40 -14.48 -0.27
N HIS A 402 26.69 -14.73 0.83
CA HIS A 402 27.00 -15.80 1.78
C HIS A 402 26.13 -17.06 1.60
N GLY A 403 25.75 -17.35 0.36
CA GLY A 403 25.09 -18.60 -0.02
C GLY A 403 23.61 -18.66 0.34
N GLY A 404 22.90 -17.53 0.25
CA GLY A 404 21.46 -17.43 0.46
C GLY A 404 21.03 -17.72 1.90
N ARG A 405 21.90 -17.46 2.87
CA ARG A 405 21.61 -17.62 4.30
C ARG A 405 20.73 -16.49 4.79
N ARG A 406 19.88 -16.76 5.79
CA ARG A 406 19.11 -15.75 6.50
C ARG A 406 20.04 -14.98 7.43
N ALA A 407 20.27 -13.71 7.12
CA ALA A 407 21.04 -12.79 7.93
C ALA A 407 20.22 -12.27 9.13
N ALA A 408 18.91 -12.09 8.94
CA ALA A 408 17.99 -11.64 9.98
C ALA A 408 16.57 -12.17 9.73
N ARG A 409 15.76 -12.16 10.80
CA ARG A 409 14.33 -12.46 10.76
C ARG A 409 13.58 -11.39 11.55
N TYR A 410 12.50 -10.90 10.94
CA TYR A 410 11.60 -9.89 11.47
C TYR A 410 10.25 -10.52 11.76
N LEU A 411 9.82 -10.41 13.01
CA LEU A 411 8.64 -11.05 13.58
C LEU A 411 7.52 -10.02 13.77
N GLY A 412 6.32 -10.52 14.07
CA GLY A 412 5.19 -9.71 14.53
C GLY A 412 4.07 -9.52 13.52
N HIS A 413 4.23 -10.08 12.33
CA HIS A 413 3.19 -10.21 11.31
C HIS A 413 2.21 -11.34 11.67
N GLY A 414 0.91 -11.07 11.53
CA GLY A 414 -0.15 -12.07 11.66
C GLY A 414 -0.71 -12.54 10.32
N GLY A 415 -0.21 -12.00 9.21
CA GLY A 415 -0.68 -12.22 7.84
C GLY A 415 0.48 -12.14 6.85
N ASP A 416 0.25 -12.60 5.64
CA ASP A 416 1.24 -12.58 4.55
C ASP A 416 1.79 -11.17 4.32
N VAL A 417 3.12 -11.04 4.20
CA VAL A 417 3.76 -9.77 3.83
C VAL A 417 3.56 -9.54 2.33
N VAL A 418 2.87 -8.45 1.99
CA VAL A 418 2.45 -8.11 0.62
C VAL A 418 3.49 -7.22 -0.07
N ARG A 419 4.00 -6.23 0.66
CA ARG A 419 4.98 -5.26 0.15
C ARG A 419 6.05 -4.95 1.18
N ILE A 420 7.25 -4.67 0.70
CA ILE A 420 8.37 -4.15 1.48
C ILE A 420 8.86 -2.89 0.78
N THR A 421 9.18 -1.85 1.54
CA THR A 421 9.69 -0.58 1.01
C THR A 421 10.79 -0.05 1.92
N THR A 422 11.75 0.65 1.32
CA THR A 422 12.84 1.34 2.01
C THR A 422 12.87 2.77 1.51
N SER A 423 13.47 3.67 2.29
CA SER A 423 13.69 5.05 1.88
C SER A 423 15.18 5.38 1.94
N PRO A 424 15.73 6.12 0.95
CA PRO A 424 17.13 6.55 1.00
C PRO A 424 17.42 7.49 2.19
N GLY A 425 16.39 8.10 2.79
CA GLY A 425 16.54 9.02 3.92
C GLY A 425 16.89 8.34 5.26
N ASP A 426 16.67 7.03 5.40
CA ASP A 426 17.10 6.27 6.59
C ASP A 426 17.58 4.86 6.19
N PRO A 427 18.90 4.57 6.27
CA PRO A 427 19.48 3.31 5.84
C PRO A 427 19.26 2.14 6.81
N HIS A 428 18.60 2.37 7.94
CA HIS A 428 18.28 1.33 8.91
C HIS A 428 16.81 0.97 8.94
N MET A 429 15.95 1.77 8.30
CA MET A 429 14.51 1.62 8.39
C MET A 429 13.91 1.04 7.11
N PHE A 430 12.97 0.12 7.29
CA PHE A 430 12.10 -0.35 6.21
C PHE A 430 10.68 -0.51 6.73
N ALA A 431 9.71 -0.50 5.82
CA ALA A 431 8.31 -0.74 6.14
C ALA A 431 7.77 -1.95 5.38
N THR A 432 6.78 -2.62 5.97
CA THR A 432 6.09 -3.76 5.38
C THR A 432 4.59 -3.55 5.43
N ALA A 433 3.89 -3.84 4.34
CA ALA A 433 2.45 -4.00 4.29
C ALA A 433 2.09 -5.47 4.48
N ALA A 434 1.10 -5.78 5.31
CA ALA A 434 0.66 -7.15 5.54
C ALA A 434 -0.86 -7.32 5.38
N SER A 435 -1.26 -8.53 5.01
CA SER A 435 -2.67 -8.89 4.82
C SER A 435 -3.48 -8.96 6.12
N ASP A 436 -2.82 -8.82 7.27
CA ASP A 436 -3.46 -8.71 8.58
C ASP A 436 -4.05 -7.32 8.89
N GLY A 437 -3.87 -6.36 7.97
CA GLY A 437 -4.41 -5.00 8.07
C GLY A 437 -3.52 -4.01 8.80
N TYR A 438 -2.24 -4.37 8.94
CA TYR A 438 -1.25 -3.51 9.55
C TYR A 438 -0.09 -3.24 8.61
N ALA A 439 0.38 -2.01 8.61
CA ALA A 439 1.72 -1.66 8.16
C ALA A 439 2.66 -1.66 9.37
N ARG A 440 3.90 -2.11 9.19
CA ARG A 440 4.91 -2.18 10.26
C ARG A 440 6.20 -1.54 9.79
N MET A 441 6.83 -0.75 10.65
CA MET A 441 8.18 -0.24 10.43
C MET A 441 9.16 -1.01 11.30
N PHE A 442 10.29 -1.35 10.71
CA PHE A 442 11.35 -2.12 11.33
C PHE A 442 12.67 -1.37 11.20
N ASP A 443 13.47 -1.47 12.25
CA ASP A 443 14.90 -1.24 12.18
C ASP A 443 15.57 -2.56 11.79
N VAL A 444 16.43 -2.58 10.77
CA VAL A 444 17.14 -3.79 10.30
C VAL A 444 17.96 -4.49 11.37
N ARG A 445 18.28 -3.79 12.47
CA ARG A 445 19.05 -4.32 13.60
C ARG A 445 18.18 -5.02 14.64
N ARG A 446 16.85 -4.88 14.55
CA ARG A 446 15.90 -5.30 15.57
C ARG A 446 14.90 -6.30 14.98
N PRO A 447 14.60 -7.41 15.66
CA PRO A 447 13.71 -8.44 15.10
C PRO A 447 12.22 -8.14 15.28
N LEU A 448 11.85 -7.13 16.07
CA LEU A 448 10.47 -6.70 16.28
C LEU A 448 10.24 -5.31 15.68
N PRO A 449 8.99 -4.98 15.31
CA PRO A 449 8.69 -3.69 14.70
C PRO A 449 8.86 -2.58 15.73
N VAL A 450 9.43 -1.45 15.29
CA VAL A 450 9.56 -0.23 16.12
C VAL A 450 8.28 0.61 16.07
N LEU A 451 7.44 0.38 15.07
CA LEU A 451 6.12 1.01 14.94
C LEU A 451 5.17 0.09 14.19
N THR A 452 3.91 0.06 14.61
CA THR A 452 2.82 -0.63 13.90
C THR A 452 1.71 0.38 13.63
N VAL A 453 1.14 0.34 12.44
CA VAL A 453 0.08 1.25 11.98
C VAL A 453 -1.12 0.40 11.54
N GLU A 454 -2.29 0.68 12.08
CA GLU A 454 -3.54 0.07 11.60
C GLU A 454 -4.07 0.82 10.39
N THR A 455 -4.09 0.16 9.25
CA THR A 455 -4.46 0.82 8.00
C THR A 455 -5.98 0.93 7.85
N SER A 456 -6.74 0.07 8.53
CA SER A 456 -8.20 -0.04 8.39
C SER A 456 -8.89 -0.46 9.68
N ILE A 457 -9.96 0.26 10.05
CA ILE A 457 -10.82 -0.01 11.22
C ILE A 457 -11.54 -1.37 11.10
N GLN A 458 -11.65 -1.91 9.88
CA GLN A 458 -12.32 -3.18 9.63
C GLN A 458 -11.34 -4.35 9.46
N HIS A 459 -10.08 -4.16 9.87
CA HIS A 459 -8.99 -5.15 9.76
C HIS A 459 -8.86 -5.71 8.33
N GLU A 460 -9.00 -4.82 7.34
CA GLU A 460 -8.72 -5.15 5.95
C GLU A 460 -7.21 -5.11 5.71
N GLY A 461 -6.69 -6.07 4.94
CA GLY A 461 -5.28 -6.14 4.57
C GLY A 461 -4.75 -4.81 4.01
N CYS A 462 -3.52 -4.45 4.38
CA CYS A 462 -2.81 -3.33 3.79
C CYS A 462 -2.34 -3.75 2.39
N ALA A 463 -2.89 -3.11 1.34
CA ALA A 463 -2.64 -3.49 -0.05
C ALA A 463 -1.21 -3.13 -0.49
N ASP A 464 -0.72 -1.96 -0.07
CA ASP A 464 0.63 -1.48 -0.40
C ASP A 464 1.11 -0.47 0.66
N VAL A 465 2.42 -0.25 0.75
CA VAL A 465 3.08 0.72 1.63
C VAL A 465 4.23 1.42 0.93
N VAL A 466 4.37 2.72 1.19
CA VAL A 466 5.46 3.56 0.68
C VAL A 466 6.02 4.38 1.84
N LEU A 467 7.31 4.20 2.15
CA LEU A 467 8.03 4.97 3.17
C LEU A 467 8.92 6.00 2.49
N VAL A 468 8.78 7.27 2.89
CA VAL A 468 9.55 8.38 2.33
C VAL A 468 10.08 9.29 3.44
N HIS A 469 11.10 10.07 3.13
CA HIS A 469 11.69 11.05 4.04
C HIS A 469 11.81 12.44 3.38
N PRO A 470 10.70 13.07 2.94
CA PRO A 470 10.74 14.43 2.39
C PRO A 470 11.39 15.37 3.41
N ASP A 471 12.44 16.08 2.99
CA ASP A 471 13.27 16.93 3.87
C ASP A 471 13.78 16.22 5.15
N GLY A 472 13.92 14.89 5.12
CA GLY A 472 14.33 14.08 6.27
C GLY A 472 13.23 13.79 7.31
N ILE A 473 11.97 14.09 7.01
CA ILE A 473 10.82 13.77 7.88
C ILE A 473 10.21 12.43 7.45
N PRO A 474 10.19 11.39 8.32
CA PRO A 474 9.61 10.10 7.97
C PRO A 474 8.09 10.21 7.78
N THR A 475 7.64 9.90 6.58
CA THR A 475 6.22 9.90 6.19
C THR A 475 5.89 8.57 5.54
N LEU A 476 4.74 8.00 5.92
CA LEU A 476 4.28 6.71 5.40
C LEU A 476 2.98 6.88 4.64
N PHE A 477 2.87 6.24 3.49
CA PHE A 477 1.60 6.06 2.77
C PHE A 477 1.17 4.61 2.81
N THR A 478 -0.11 4.35 3.07
CA THR A 478 -0.69 3.00 3.08
C THR A 478 -1.92 2.93 2.19
N GLY A 479 -1.97 1.94 1.30
CA GLY A 479 -3.09 1.73 0.38
C GLY A 479 -4.12 0.75 0.92
N GLY A 480 -5.40 1.06 0.73
CA GLY A 480 -6.50 0.14 1.01
C GLY A 480 -7.17 -0.34 -0.28
N ASP A 481 -7.51 -1.62 -0.31
CA ASP A 481 -8.19 -2.28 -1.42
C ASP A 481 -9.68 -1.92 -1.37
N ARG A 482 -10.40 -2.48 -0.41
CA ARG A 482 -11.82 -2.22 -0.20
C ARG A 482 -12.08 -0.88 0.48
N THR A 483 -11.13 -0.24 1.18
CA THR A 483 -11.34 1.16 1.62
C THR A 483 -11.22 2.18 0.50
N GLN A 484 -10.62 1.82 -0.65
CA GLN A 484 -10.52 2.64 -1.87
C GLN A 484 -9.81 3.99 -1.65
N GLN A 485 -8.82 4.00 -0.77
CA GLN A 485 -8.16 5.21 -0.27
C GLN A 485 -6.68 4.96 0.00
N VAL A 486 -5.89 6.03 0.01
CA VAL A 486 -4.51 6.02 0.49
C VAL A 486 -4.41 6.92 1.72
N LYS A 487 -3.94 6.39 2.84
CA LYS A 487 -3.71 7.18 4.06
C LYS A 487 -2.27 7.68 4.12
N MET A 488 -2.10 8.90 4.63
CA MET A 488 -0.80 9.48 4.93
C MET A 488 -0.63 9.57 6.45
N TRP A 489 0.51 9.08 6.94
CA TRP A 489 0.85 9.04 8.35
C TRP A 489 2.10 9.87 8.62
N ASP A 490 2.01 10.73 9.63
CA ASP A 490 3.18 11.37 10.21
C ASP A 490 3.74 10.44 11.30
N ILE A 491 4.93 9.90 11.04
CA ILE A 491 5.53 8.89 11.89
C ILE A 491 6.05 9.45 13.21
N ARG A 492 6.43 10.74 13.24
CA ARG A 492 6.93 11.39 14.47
C ARG A 492 5.79 11.79 15.38
N GLU A 493 4.70 12.31 14.82
CA GLU A 493 3.49 12.63 15.57
C GLU A 493 2.65 11.39 15.90
N ARG A 494 2.92 10.26 15.22
CA ARG A 494 2.24 8.98 15.40
C ARG A 494 0.74 9.08 15.11
N GLU A 495 0.38 9.80 14.05
CA GLU A 495 -1.02 10.08 13.71
C GLU A 495 -1.28 9.94 12.20
N CYS A 496 -2.49 9.52 11.85
CA CYS A 496 -2.99 9.59 10.48
C CYS A 496 -3.33 11.05 10.16
N VAL A 497 -2.63 11.71 9.24
CA VAL A 497 -2.88 13.14 8.96
C VAL A 497 -4.13 13.31 8.09
N TYR A 498 -4.19 12.56 6.98
CA TYR A 498 -5.30 12.59 6.04
C TYR A 498 -5.35 11.32 5.21
N GLU A 499 -6.43 11.17 4.45
CA GLU A 499 -6.51 10.21 3.35
C GLU A 499 -6.72 10.90 2.00
N LEU A 500 -6.26 10.26 0.93
CA LEU A 500 -6.44 10.63 -0.46
C LEU A 500 -7.43 9.67 -1.12
N SER A 501 -8.27 10.22 -1.98
CA SER A 501 -9.18 9.44 -2.82
C SER A 501 -8.41 8.66 -3.87
N ALA A 502 -8.71 7.36 -4.00
CA ALA A 502 -8.37 6.56 -5.18
C ALA A 502 -9.55 6.54 -6.18
N GLY A 503 -10.33 7.63 -6.22
CA GLY A 503 -11.68 7.66 -6.76
C GLY A 503 -12.59 6.79 -5.89
N ASN A 504 -12.91 5.62 -6.41
CA ASN A 504 -13.69 4.54 -5.80
C ASN A 504 -13.14 3.17 -6.22
N ASN A 505 -11.83 3.11 -6.50
CA ASN A 505 -11.16 1.90 -6.94
C ASN A 505 -10.28 1.32 -5.84
N SER A 506 -10.04 0.02 -5.95
CA SER A 506 -9.06 -0.69 -5.13
C SER A 506 -7.64 -0.24 -5.45
N VAL A 507 -6.85 0.11 -4.42
CA VAL A 507 -5.42 0.39 -4.61
C VAL A 507 -4.69 -0.92 -4.89
N SER A 508 -4.05 -1.04 -6.07
CA SER A 508 -3.36 -2.27 -6.49
C SER A 508 -1.84 -2.18 -6.39
N ALA A 509 -1.26 -1.01 -6.64
CA ALA A 509 0.16 -0.76 -6.43
C ALA A 509 0.43 0.74 -6.22
N MET A 510 1.46 1.05 -5.43
CA MET A 510 1.97 2.39 -5.20
C MET A 510 3.47 2.46 -5.49
N ALA A 511 3.92 3.62 -5.96
CA ALA A 511 5.33 3.95 -6.10
C ALA A 511 5.57 5.44 -5.85
N TRP A 512 6.69 5.74 -5.18
CA TRP A 512 7.15 7.11 -4.98
C TRP A 512 8.23 7.45 -6.00
N ASP A 513 8.10 8.64 -6.57
CA ASP A 513 9.13 9.28 -7.36
C ASP A 513 9.68 10.46 -6.59
N ASP A 514 10.91 10.30 -6.07
CA ASP A 514 11.58 11.32 -5.28
C ASP A 514 11.98 12.53 -6.11
N ALA A 515 12.37 12.32 -7.37
CA ALA A 515 12.83 13.37 -8.27
C ALA A 515 11.73 14.41 -8.57
N HIS A 516 10.48 13.94 -8.65
CA HIS A 516 9.31 14.77 -8.94
C HIS A 516 8.38 14.93 -7.73
N ALA A 517 8.76 14.50 -6.53
CA ALA A 517 7.91 14.54 -5.32
C ALA A 517 6.48 14.01 -5.58
N SER A 518 6.38 12.88 -6.26
CA SER A 518 5.10 12.37 -6.80
C SER A 518 4.79 10.97 -6.29
N LEU A 519 3.56 10.78 -5.80
CA LEU A 519 3.01 9.47 -5.49
C LEU A 519 2.18 8.95 -6.66
N TYR A 520 2.61 7.82 -7.23
CA TYR A 520 1.86 7.10 -8.24
C TYR A 520 1.01 6.00 -7.59
N ILE A 521 -0.25 5.89 -7.99
CA ILE A 521 -1.18 4.89 -7.49
C ILE A 521 -1.85 4.23 -8.69
N ALA A 522 -1.56 2.95 -8.91
CA ALA A 522 -2.33 2.11 -9.82
C ALA A 522 -3.57 1.58 -9.09
N THR A 523 -4.71 1.60 -9.77
CA THR A 523 -5.99 1.19 -9.19
C THR A 523 -6.71 0.14 -10.04
N GLU A 524 -7.47 -0.73 -9.39
CA GLU A 524 -8.37 -1.71 -10.04
C GLU A 524 -9.82 -1.33 -9.72
N CYS A 525 -10.64 -1.21 -10.77
CA CYS A 525 -12.06 -0.90 -10.63
C CYS A 525 -12.82 -2.21 -10.39
N PRO A 526 -13.45 -2.39 -9.21
CA PRO A 526 -14.18 -3.61 -8.88
C PRO A 526 -15.58 -3.64 -9.52
N TYR A 527 -16.04 -2.53 -10.08
CA TYR A 527 -17.41 -2.35 -10.60
C TYR A 527 -17.53 -2.56 -12.12
N VAL A 528 -16.52 -3.19 -12.73
CA VAL A 528 -16.54 -3.61 -14.12
C VAL A 528 -16.65 -5.13 -14.19
N ASN A 529 -17.64 -5.63 -14.93
CA ASN A 529 -17.89 -7.06 -15.06
C ASN A 529 -16.87 -7.73 -16.02
N LYS A 530 -16.97 -9.06 -16.16
CA LYS A 530 -16.07 -9.83 -17.03
C LYS A 530 -16.19 -9.52 -18.53
N LEU A 531 -17.20 -8.76 -18.94
CA LEU A 531 -17.44 -8.30 -20.31
C LEU A 531 -16.90 -6.87 -20.54
N GLY A 532 -16.38 -6.21 -19.50
CA GLY A 532 -15.95 -4.80 -19.56
C GLY A 532 -17.09 -3.81 -19.34
N GLU A 533 -18.27 -4.27 -18.92
CA GLU A 533 -19.43 -3.40 -18.67
C GLU A 533 -19.48 -2.97 -17.20
N ARG A 534 -19.81 -1.71 -16.96
CA ARG A 534 -20.00 -1.16 -15.61
C ARG A 534 -21.28 -1.71 -15.00
N VAL A 535 -21.21 -2.23 -13.77
CA VAL A 535 -22.33 -2.91 -13.10
C VAL A 535 -22.50 -2.42 -11.66
N GLY A 536 -23.75 -2.38 -11.20
CA GLY A 536 -24.07 -2.00 -9.82
C GLY A 536 -23.91 -0.51 -9.54
N TYR A 537 -24.28 0.34 -10.50
CA TYR A 537 -24.29 1.79 -10.34
C TYR A 537 -25.71 2.30 -10.16
N ARG A 538 -25.83 3.35 -9.34
CA ARG A 538 -27.03 4.13 -9.13
C ARG A 538 -26.80 5.57 -9.59
N ARG A 539 -27.89 6.34 -9.68
CA ARG A 539 -27.78 7.81 -9.78
C ARG A 539 -27.07 8.35 -8.54
N ALA A 540 -26.08 9.22 -8.75
CA ALA A 540 -25.39 9.89 -7.66
C ALA A 540 -26.29 10.97 -7.05
N ARG A 541 -26.04 11.34 -5.79
CA ARG A 541 -26.69 12.42 -5.05
C ARG A 541 -25.59 13.35 -4.55
N ILE A 542 -25.14 14.22 -5.46
CA ILE A 542 -23.96 15.05 -5.25
C ILE A 542 -24.41 16.40 -4.66
N PRO A 543 -23.91 16.78 -3.47
CA PRO A 543 -24.17 18.11 -2.91
C PRO A 543 -23.59 19.22 -3.79
N ALA A 544 -24.23 20.39 -3.81
CA ALA A 544 -23.75 21.54 -4.61
C ALA A 544 -22.28 21.92 -4.35
N TRP A 545 -21.78 21.70 -3.13
CA TRP A 545 -20.39 21.98 -2.76
C TRP A 545 -19.38 20.95 -3.26
N ALA A 546 -19.81 19.74 -3.65
CA ALA A 546 -18.95 18.64 -4.12
C ALA A 546 -18.84 18.58 -5.66
N THR A 547 -19.40 19.57 -6.36
CA THR A 547 -19.40 19.67 -7.82
C THR A 547 -18.11 20.29 -8.36
N TRP A 548 -17.76 19.98 -9.62
CA TRP A 548 -16.62 20.62 -10.29
C TRP A 548 -16.72 22.15 -10.30
N GLY A 549 -17.92 22.69 -10.57
CA GLY A 549 -18.15 24.14 -10.60
C GLY A 549 -17.92 24.82 -9.23
N SER A 550 -18.20 24.12 -8.13
CA SER A 550 -17.87 24.62 -6.79
C SER A 550 -16.36 24.72 -6.57
N VAL A 551 -15.60 23.71 -7.00
CA VAL A 551 -14.13 23.70 -6.91
C VAL A 551 -13.55 24.87 -7.68
N GLU A 552 -13.97 25.03 -8.94
CA GLU A 552 -13.48 26.09 -9.82
C GLU A 552 -13.81 27.48 -9.25
N LYS A 553 -15.02 27.66 -8.70
CA LYS A 553 -15.43 28.91 -8.03
C LYS A 553 -14.54 29.24 -6.82
N HIS A 554 -14.24 28.26 -5.97
CA HIS A 554 -13.40 28.46 -4.79
C HIS A 554 -11.96 28.82 -5.20
N TYR A 555 -11.41 28.13 -6.20
CA TYR A 555 -10.06 28.42 -6.69
C TYR A 555 -9.96 29.81 -7.32
N LYS A 556 -10.93 30.20 -8.16
CA LYS A 556 -10.99 31.57 -8.73
C LYS A 556 -11.03 32.64 -7.63
N ALA A 557 -11.76 32.41 -6.54
CA ALA A 557 -11.80 33.31 -5.40
C ALA A 557 -10.45 33.40 -4.67
N TYR A 558 -9.74 32.28 -4.51
CA TYR A 558 -8.37 32.27 -3.98
C TYR A 558 -7.42 33.10 -4.84
N VAL A 559 -7.37 32.85 -6.16
CA VAL A 559 -6.49 33.58 -7.10
C VAL A 559 -6.77 35.08 -7.08
N ALA A 560 -8.05 35.48 -7.03
CA ALA A 560 -8.44 36.88 -6.93
C ALA A 560 -7.99 37.52 -5.60
N GLY A 561 -8.10 36.80 -4.48
CA GLY A 561 -7.65 37.26 -3.17
C GLY A 561 -6.14 37.46 -3.09
N THR A 562 -5.35 36.52 -3.62
CA THR A 562 -3.89 36.58 -3.66
C THR A 562 -3.38 37.72 -4.55
N SER A 563 -4.08 37.98 -5.66
CA SER A 563 -3.75 39.10 -6.56
C SER A 563 -4.04 40.47 -5.94
N ALA A 564 -4.99 40.55 -5.00
CA ALA A 564 -5.37 41.77 -4.31
C ALA A 564 -4.52 42.06 -3.06
N SER A 565 -3.96 41.04 -2.40
CA SER A 565 -3.21 41.20 -1.14
C SER A 565 -1.73 41.54 -1.32
N GLY A 566 -1.11 41.26 -2.47
CA GLY A 566 0.32 41.54 -2.76
C GLY A 566 1.32 40.89 -1.77
N LEU A 567 0.83 40.07 -0.85
CA LEU A 567 1.53 39.39 0.24
C LEU A 567 0.99 37.97 0.29
N ALA A 568 1.89 36.99 0.44
CA ALA A 568 1.56 35.59 0.61
C ALA A 568 0.52 35.41 1.73
N PRO A 569 -0.51 34.55 1.55
CA PRO A 569 -1.57 34.39 2.52
C PRO A 569 -1.02 33.85 3.85
N HIS A 570 -1.47 34.46 4.95
CA HIS A 570 -1.14 34.09 6.32
C HIS A 570 -1.45 32.61 6.59
N ILE A 571 -0.46 31.90 7.14
CA ILE A 571 -0.61 30.58 7.77
C ILE A 571 -1.61 30.70 8.92
N VAL A 572 -2.74 30.00 8.84
CA VAL A 572 -3.62 29.80 9.99
C VAL A 572 -3.03 28.68 10.82
N GLY A 573 -2.22 29.03 11.81
CA GLY A 573 -1.53 28.07 12.67
C GLY A 573 -0.45 28.72 13.54
N SER A 574 -0.77 29.81 14.23
CA SER A 574 0.11 30.40 15.24
C SER A 574 -0.73 31.18 16.24
N SER A 575 -0.79 30.67 17.48
CA SER A 575 -1.58 31.18 18.59
C SER A 575 -1.16 32.58 19.04
N ALA A 576 -2.12 33.46 19.32
CA ALA A 576 -1.91 34.63 20.18
C ALA A 576 -2.71 34.45 21.48
N SER A 577 -1.98 34.13 22.54
CA SER A 577 -2.41 34.17 23.94
C SER A 577 -2.91 35.57 24.32
N SER A 578 -4.10 35.67 24.91
CA SER A 578 -4.45 36.79 25.78
C SER A 578 -4.69 36.26 27.19
N ALA A 579 -3.78 36.61 28.09
CA ALA A 579 -3.86 36.31 29.50
C ALA A 579 -4.93 37.20 30.16
N SER A 580 -5.80 36.58 30.97
CA SER A 580 -6.39 37.29 32.11
C SER A 580 -6.49 36.34 33.31
N ASN A 581 -5.93 36.81 34.42
CA ASN A 581 -5.86 36.15 35.72
C ASN A 581 -7.25 35.95 36.34
N ALA A 582 -7.53 34.76 36.85
CA ALA A 582 -8.32 34.57 38.07
C ALA A 582 -7.98 33.21 38.72
N SER A 583 -8.06 33.19 40.04
CA SER A 583 -7.33 32.32 40.97
C SER A 583 -8.01 31.00 41.33
N SER A 584 -7.14 30.07 41.78
CA SER A 584 -7.31 29.08 42.87
C SER A 584 -8.28 27.89 42.71
N GLY A 585 -7.70 26.69 42.70
CA GLY A 585 -8.37 25.44 43.11
C GLY A 585 -7.65 24.18 42.60
N VAL A 586 -6.86 23.53 43.46
CA VAL A 586 -6.35 22.16 43.22
C VAL A 586 -7.43 21.17 43.66
N PRO A 587 -7.76 20.13 42.85
CA PRO A 587 -7.36 18.78 43.27
C PRO A 587 -6.89 17.84 42.13
N LYS A 588 -6.11 16.86 42.57
CA LYS A 588 -5.56 15.70 41.88
C LYS A 588 -6.66 14.71 41.50
N ASP A 589 -6.58 14.11 40.32
CA ASP A 589 -6.46 12.64 40.11
C ASP A 589 -6.46 12.33 38.61
N GLY A 590 -5.48 11.53 38.18
CA GLY A 590 -5.20 11.24 36.78
C GLY A 590 -6.13 10.18 36.19
N LYS A 591 -6.88 10.59 35.16
CA LYS A 591 -7.33 9.74 34.05
C LYS A 591 -7.20 10.57 32.78
N SER A 592 -6.41 10.08 31.82
CA SER A 592 -6.35 10.63 30.46
C SER A 592 -7.72 10.43 29.81
N THR A 593 -8.55 11.47 29.79
CA THR A 593 -9.74 11.55 28.94
C THR A 593 -9.31 12.13 27.60
N ARG A 594 -9.06 11.24 26.62
CA ARG A 594 -8.94 11.58 25.19
C ARG A 594 -10.17 12.40 24.78
N GLY A 595 -9.96 13.48 24.04
CA GLY A 595 -10.92 14.56 23.81
C GLY A 595 -12.30 14.10 23.34
N TYR A 596 -13.32 14.54 24.07
CA TYR A 596 -14.73 14.33 23.82
C TYR A 596 -15.15 15.19 22.62
N TYR A 597 -15.87 14.61 21.65
CA TYR A 597 -16.62 15.39 20.67
C TYR A 597 -17.59 16.30 21.43
N ASP A 598 -17.45 17.62 21.27
CA ASP A 598 -18.36 18.58 21.90
C ASP A 598 -19.75 18.38 21.28
N SER A 599 -20.64 17.76 22.05
CA SER A 599 -22.00 17.44 21.64
C SER A 599 -22.88 18.67 21.84
N ASP A 600 -22.79 19.65 20.95
CA ASP A 600 -23.71 20.80 20.94
C ASP A 600 -24.07 21.22 19.51
N SER A 601 -24.94 20.42 18.87
CA SER A 601 -26.14 20.92 18.15
C SER A 601 -26.96 19.73 17.64
N GLU A 602 -28.12 19.48 18.28
CA GLU A 602 -29.09 18.44 17.88
C GLU A 602 -29.93 18.81 16.64
N ASP A 603 -29.60 19.88 15.91
CA ASP A 603 -30.39 20.35 14.76
C ASP A 603 -29.47 20.77 13.60
N ASP A 604 -28.94 19.83 12.80
CA ASP A 604 -28.32 20.16 11.49
C ASP A 604 -28.14 18.93 10.57
N ALA A 605 -29.14 18.02 10.55
CA ALA A 605 -29.38 17.20 9.37
C ALA A 605 -30.30 17.96 8.39
N SER A 606 -30.08 19.28 8.24
CA SER A 606 -30.74 20.07 7.20
C SER A 606 -30.31 19.49 5.86
N ASP A 607 -31.29 19.12 5.04
CA ASP A 607 -31.12 18.66 3.67
C ASP A 607 -29.93 19.36 2.99
N GLU A 608 -28.80 18.66 2.87
CA GLU A 608 -27.70 19.12 2.03
C GLU A 608 -28.31 19.30 0.63
N GLU A 609 -28.33 20.53 0.13
CA GLU A 609 -28.96 20.84 -1.15
C GLU A 609 -28.22 20.07 -2.26
N ILE A 610 -28.78 18.91 -2.59
CA ILE A 610 -28.33 18.07 -3.69
C ILE A 610 -28.51 18.90 -4.94
N ASP A 611 -27.44 19.04 -5.71
CA ASP A 611 -27.53 19.64 -7.02
C ASP A 611 -28.19 18.61 -7.94
N GLU A 612 -29.51 18.64 -8.03
CA GLU A 612 -30.31 17.69 -8.81
C GLU A 612 -29.97 17.75 -10.30
N ALA A 613 -29.62 18.94 -10.81
CA ALA A 613 -29.22 19.13 -12.19
C ALA A 613 -27.87 18.46 -12.46
N TYR A 614 -26.85 18.71 -11.63
CA TYR A 614 -25.56 18.02 -11.74
C TYR A 614 -25.72 16.51 -11.52
N SER A 615 -26.49 16.10 -10.52
CA SER A 615 -26.71 14.70 -10.14
C SER A 615 -27.57 13.91 -11.14
N ALA A 616 -28.27 14.56 -12.08
CA ALA A 616 -29.07 13.88 -13.11
C ALA A 616 -28.21 12.93 -13.96
N ASP A 617 -27.03 13.42 -14.35
CA ASP A 617 -26.16 12.75 -15.31
C ASP A 617 -25.06 11.95 -14.62
N MET A 618 -24.87 12.11 -13.31
CA MET A 618 -23.79 11.42 -12.58
C MET A 618 -24.19 10.03 -12.07
N ARG A 619 -23.22 9.13 -11.99
CA ARG A 619 -23.39 7.78 -11.45
C ARG A 619 -22.45 7.53 -10.28
N TRP A 620 -22.82 6.57 -9.43
CA TRP A 620 -22.02 6.15 -8.28
C TRP A 620 -22.22 4.66 -8.02
N PRO A 621 -21.18 3.88 -7.69
CA PRO A 621 -21.33 2.47 -7.36
C PRO A 621 -22.14 2.26 -6.08
N GLU A 622 -23.07 1.32 -6.10
CA GLU A 622 -23.94 1.00 -4.96
C GLU A 622 -23.13 0.48 -3.77
N LYS A 623 -22.09 -0.34 -4.03
CA LYS A 623 -21.25 -0.98 -3.00
C LYS A 623 -19.91 -0.27 -2.80
N CYS A 624 -19.85 1.04 -3.06
CA CYS A 624 -18.68 1.88 -2.78
C CYS A 624 -18.41 1.92 -1.27
N PHE A 625 -17.13 1.99 -0.87
CA PHE A 625 -16.79 2.09 0.55
C PHE A 625 -17.26 3.39 1.19
N HIS A 626 -17.27 4.45 0.39
CA HIS A 626 -17.69 5.78 0.81
C HIS A 626 -18.71 6.38 -0.17
N LYS A 627 -19.58 7.24 0.34
CA LYS A 627 -20.54 8.01 -0.48
C LYS A 627 -19.84 9.10 -1.30
N GLU A 628 -20.57 9.61 -2.27
CA GLU A 628 -20.18 10.72 -3.17
C GLU A 628 -19.91 12.04 -2.43
N ASN A 629 -20.36 12.19 -1.18
CA ASN A 629 -20.11 13.36 -0.32
C ASN A 629 -18.97 13.13 0.69
N TYR A 630 -18.17 12.08 0.52
CA TYR A 630 -17.06 11.79 1.42
C TYR A 630 -15.85 12.71 1.18
N PHE A 631 -15.55 13.04 -0.06
CA PHE A 631 -14.50 13.99 -0.42
C PHE A 631 -15.10 15.32 -0.88
N GLY A 632 -14.28 16.36 -0.96
CA GLY A 632 -14.64 17.69 -1.44
C GLY A 632 -14.96 17.78 -2.94
N TYR A 633 -14.81 16.66 -3.66
CA TYR A 633 -15.19 16.46 -5.05
C TYR A 633 -15.66 15.01 -5.22
N ALA A 634 -16.85 14.83 -5.80
CA ALA A 634 -17.40 13.51 -6.07
C ALA A 634 -16.74 12.91 -7.33
N TYR A 635 -15.66 12.13 -7.13
CA TYR A 635 -14.94 11.50 -8.23
C TYR A 635 -15.15 9.98 -8.27
N ASP A 636 -15.81 9.54 -9.35
CA ASP A 636 -15.92 8.14 -9.75
C ASP A 636 -14.95 7.84 -10.89
N ALA A 637 -14.02 6.91 -10.65
CA ALA A 637 -12.99 6.58 -11.63
C ALA A 637 -13.54 5.74 -12.80
N GLY A 638 -14.57 4.91 -12.57
CA GLY A 638 -15.24 4.09 -13.59
C GLY A 638 -14.42 2.99 -14.27
N GLU A 639 -13.08 3.06 -14.23
CA GLU A 639 -12.12 2.24 -14.96
C GLU A 639 -10.85 1.99 -14.14
N HIS A 640 -9.93 1.16 -14.62
CA HIS A 640 -8.58 1.05 -14.04
C HIS A 640 -7.78 2.31 -14.34
N MET A 641 -7.33 3.01 -13.30
CA MET A 641 -6.66 4.31 -13.43
C MET A 641 -5.29 4.30 -12.77
N LEU A 642 -4.34 5.01 -13.37
CA LEU A 642 -3.15 5.52 -12.70
C LEU A 642 -3.44 6.93 -12.20
N PHE A 643 -3.16 7.19 -10.94
CA PHE A 643 -3.16 8.52 -10.34
C PHE A 643 -1.72 8.95 -10.12
N ARG A 644 -1.39 10.19 -10.47
CA ARG A 644 -0.17 10.88 -10.01
C ARG A 644 -0.59 12.03 -9.10
N TRP A 645 -0.27 11.88 -7.82
CA TRP A 645 -0.34 12.96 -6.84
C TRP A 645 1.01 13.68 -6.81
N HIS A 646 1.09 14.80 -7.50
CA HIS A 646 2.30 15.62 -7.56
C HIS A 646 2.26 16.69 -6.47
N PHE A 647 3.08 16.54 -5.43
CA PHE A 647 3.10 17.44 -4.26
C PHE A 647 4.01 18.64 -4.54
N LYS A 648 3.43 19.84 -4.58
CA LYS A 648 4.18 21.07 -4.89
C LYS A 648 3.62 22.29 -4.18
N GLU A 649 4.35 23.38 -4.24
CA GLU A 649 3.95 24.64 -3.61
C GLU A 649 2.62 25.15 -4.19
N GLN A 650 2.51 25.29 -5.51
CA GLN A 650 1.32 25.86 -6.14
C GLN A 650 0.66 24.81 -7.05
N PRO A 651 -0.07 23.83 -6.49
CA PRO A 651 -0.81 22.86 -7.28
C PRO A 651 -2.01 23.53 -7.96
N ASP A 652 -2.30 23.13 -9.20
CA ASP A 652 -3.56 23.46 -9.83
C ASP A 652 -4.65 22.49 -9.35
N ILE A 653 -5.36 22.86 -8.30
CA ILE A 653 -6.43 22.05 -7.70
C ILE A 653 -7.71 22.00 -8.54
N THR A 654 -7.75 22.70 -9.69
CA THR A 654 -8.90 22.65 -10.62
C THR A 654 -8.76 21.56 -11.68
N GLN A 655 -7.56 20.97 -11.81
CA GLN A 655 -7.32 19.79 -12.64
C GLN A 655 -7.88 18.54 -11.96
N LEU A 656 -9.20 18.47 -11.97
CA LEU A 656 -9.96 17.33 -11.46
C LEU A 656 -10.37 16.44 -12.63
N PRO A 657 -10.24 15.12 -12.48
CA PRO A 657 -10.65 14.17 -13.50
C PRO A 657 -12.18 14.16 -13.67
N ALA A 658 -12.63 13.86 -14.89
CA ALA A 658 -14.04 13.65 -15.17
C ALA A 658 -14.53 12.37 -14.46
N SER A 659 -15.67 12.47 -13.81
CA SER A 659 -16.32 11.36 -13.11
C SER A 659 -17.30 10.63 -14.04
N THR A 660 -17.60 9.37 -13.76
CA THR A 660 -18.54 8.55 -14.57
C THR A 660 -19.94 9.18 -14.65
N THR A 661 -20.52 9.12 -15.85
CA THR A 661 -21.81 9.73 -16.21
C THR A 661 -22.84 8.70 -16.69
N SER A 662 -24.03 9.16 -17.07
CA SER A 662 -25.08 8.34 -17.67
C SER A 662 -24.72 7.80 -19.04
N ASP A 663 -23.89 8.52 -19.80
CA ASP A 663 -23.52 8.19 -21.17
C ASP A 663 -22.50 7.04 -21.25
N ASP A 664 -21.95 6.68 -20.08
CA ASP A 664 -20.97 5.63 -19.86
C ASP A 664 -21.59 4.22 -19.71
N PHE A 665 -22.92 4.12 -19.73
CA PHE A 665 -23.72 2.88 -19.61
C PHE A 665 -24.59 2.66 -20.83
#